data_AF-A0AAV7GYK9-F1
#
_entry.id   AF-A0AAV7GYK9-F1
#
_cell.length_a   1.000
_cell.length_b   1.000
_cell.length_c   1.000
_cell.angle_alpha   90.00
_cell.angle_beta   90.00
_cell.angle_gamma   90.00
#
_symmetry.space_group_name_H-M   'P 1'
#
loop_
_entity.id
_entity.type
_entity.pdbx_description
1 polymer ?
#
loop_
_entity_poly.entity_id
_entity_poly.type
_entity_poly.pdbx_seq_one_letter_code
_entity_poly.pdbx_strand_id
1 'polypeptide(L)'
;MHALYCTWWDRTPVRRLRRSGYSRRPHARALLRVVGMKTTAEAYIVYMGERLKMEAVSTPSLHKTLLNQVITSDGASERLIHCYSKSFNAFAAMLTEEEANKLSSMDEVVSVFLSQQRKLHTTRSWNFMGFPTRVPHATFESEVIVGILDTGIWPESKSFDDAGFGPPPQKWKGTCQTSNNNFTCNNKIIGARYYHFNGSIIANDILSPRDSDGHGTLVSSIAAGGLVANASVSGLAEGTARGGVPSARLAVYKVCWVENCDDANILAAFDDAIADGVDIISISIGSEQPEDYFSDSIAIGSFHAVKNGILVSASAGNSGPGKYSVENFAPWLLTVAASTIDRKFISQVKLGNGDVYQGMAVNTHSSNGALYPLIYAANAPNASAGFNGSTSRFCEQGTLDDKLCKGSVVLCDAASDGFNDGSGPQFAGAVGTIIRAEGEYDFAFQIKYPLSVLGPNDGAKVLQYYYKTSHPKANVAKSEGVFDNRAPYVASFSSRGPNPITSNLLKPDLTAPGVDILAAWSPLSLQISSLYGIMSGTSISCPHVSGSAAYVKSFNPTWSPAAIKSALITTAYIMSPKKNVEAEFAYGAGHVNPLGALKPGLVYDADETDYVKFLCGQGYTTKNLRRVTGDSSSCTSETNGTIFDLNYPTFALSINKGKPFSATFHRIVTNVGDSNSSYIATVTVPNGIEINVNPQVLSFESVLEKKSFVLTLKGETNGTLLSASLVDDASERLIHSYTRSFNAMAAMLSEEEAKKLSNMDEVVSVFPSQRRELHTTRSWDFMAFPSSAPHAAFESDVVVGMLDTGIWPESESFDDAGFGPPPHKWNGTCETAKHNFTCNNKVIGARYYHLQGNISAGNIASPRDTAGHGSHTSSTVAGRLVANASLSGLAQGTARGAVPSARLAVYKVCWDNEGCYDVDLLAGFDDAVADGVDIISISIGSSFPSAYFSDPIAIGSFHAVKNGVLVSASAGNSGPGNYSVANFAPWMLTVAASTIDRKFISQVKLGNGDVYQGMAVNTEGAKDKLYPLIYAANAPNKTGGFDGSISRFCIEGTLDRKLSRGSVLICDSLNDGSGPQLAGAVGAIMPAQGANDFAFEFKLPVSVLGVNDTAKVLLYSNKTRNPTAYVAKSEGVLDGLAPYVVSFSSRGPHPITSNLLKPDLAAPGVDILAAWSPLSTQKSSLYNIISGTSMACPHVSGSAAYVKSFNPTWSPAAIKSALITTSTSSHHLSLLQF
;
A
#
# COMPACT_ATOMS: atom_id res chain seq x y z
N MET A 1 -5.05 -55.49 3.74
CA MET A 1 -4.86 -56.22 2.46
C MET A 1 -4.20 -55.25 1.49
N HIS A 2 -2.86 -55.32 1.42
CA HIS A 2 -2.05 -55.64 0.21
C HIS A 2 -2.16 -54.57 -0.89
N ALA A 3 -1.24 -53.59 -1.03
CA ALA A 3 0.20 -53.62 -1.31
C ALA A 3 0.56 -54.01 -2.77
N LEU A 4 1.16 -53.03 -3.46
CA LEU A 4 2.37 -53.11 -4.29
C LEU A 4 2.39 -53.70 -5.74
N TYR A 5 3.29 -53.07 -6.51
CA TYR A 5 4.10 -53.52 -7.67
C TYR A 5 3.64 -53.33 -9.14
N CYS A 6 4.27 -52.31 -9.77
CA CYS A 6 5.22 -52.34 -10.90
C CYS A 6 5.00 -53.10 -12.22
N THR A 7 5.31 -52.34 -13.28
CA THR A 7 6.19 -52.63 -14.46
C THR A 7 5.69 -53.44 -15.67
N TRP A 8 5.59 -52.69 -16.77
CA TRP A 8 6.23 -52.85 -18.10
C TRP A 8 5.85 -54.01 -19.06
N TRP A 9 5.49 -53.54 -20.27
CA TRP A 9 5.89 -53.99 -21.61
C TRP A 9 5.12 -55.11 -22.34
N ASP A 10 4.36 -54.66 -23.35
CA ASP A 10 4.68 -54.79 -24.79
C ASP A 10 3.72 -55.63 -25.66
N ARG A 11 3.55 -55.11 -26.89
CA ARG A 11 3.02 -55.74 -28.13
C ARG A 11 1.50 -55.77 -28.38
N THR A 12 1.08 -54.66 -29.00
CA THR A 12 0.31 -54.53 -30.26
C THR A 12 0.11 -55.79 -31.15
N PRO A 13 -0.71 -55.72 -32.22
CA PRO A 13 -2.03 -55.08 -32.40
C PRO A 13 -2.98 -56.03 -33.20
N VAL A 14 -4.16 -55.55 -33.62
CA VAL A 14 -4.71 -55.67 -35.01
C VAL A 14 -6.25 -55.53 -35.03
N ARG A 15 -6.71 -54.41 -35.64
CA ARG A 15 -7.84 -54.21 -36.59
C ARG A 15 -9.24 -54.74 -36.23
N ARG A 16 -10.35 -54.15 -36.66
CA ARG A 16 -10.78 -52.90 -37.37
C ARG A 16 -12.32 -53.01 -37.47
N LEU A 17 -12.94 -51.90 -37.90
CA LEU A 17 -14.30 -51.72 -38.49
C LEU A 17 -15.39 -51.40 -37.47
N ARG A 18 -15.93 -50.17 -37.40
CA ARG A 18 -16.56 -49.24 -38.39
C ARG A 18 -18.09 -49.29 -38.27
N ARG A 19 -18.63 -48.07 -38.06
CA ARG A 19 -19.88 -47.51 -38.63
C ARG A 19 -21.19 -48.10 -38.10
N SER A 20 -22.30 -47.38 -37.99
CA SER A 20 -22.74 -45.98 -38.06
C SER A 20 -24.27 -46.10 -38.17
N GLY A 21 -25.07 -45.20 -37.59
CA GLY A 21 -26.43 -45.01 -38.11
C GLY A 21 -27.51 -44.66 -37.10
N TYR A 22 -27.73 -43.36 -36.97
CA TYR A 22 -28.87 -42.67 -36.37
C TYR A 22 -30.18 -42.83 -37.16
N SER A 23 -31.32 -42.66 -36.46
CA SER A 23 -32.64 -42.07 -36.90
C SER A 23 -33.76 -42.70 -36.04
N ARG A 24 -34.78 -42.07 -35.42
CA ARG A 24 -35.43 -40.73 -35.36
C ARG A 24 -36.54 -40.85 -34.26
N ARG A 25 -36.63 -39.96 -33.24
CA ARG A 25 -37.66 -38.89 -32.96
C ARG A 25 -39.04 -39.37 -32.41
N PRO A 26 -39.91 -38.52 -31.76
CA PRO A 26 -39.71 -37.25 -31.01
C PRO A 26 -40.67 -36.97 -29.78
N HIS A 27 -40.45 -35.80 -29.13
CA HIS A 27 -41.34 -34.94 -28.28
C HIS A 27 -41.45 -35.24 -26.77
N ALA A 28 -41.38 -34.29 -25.82
CA ALA A 28 -41.82 -32.88 -25.81
C ALA A 28 -40.99 -31.92 -24.90
N ARG A 29 -41.34 -30.62 -24.96
CA ARG A 29 -40.63 -29.36 -24.62
C ARG A 29 -40.51 -28.99 -23.12
N ALA A 30 -39.49 -28.18 -22.80
CA ALA A 30 -39.49 -27.17 -21.73
C ALA A 30 -38.79 -25.87 -22.21
N LEU A 31 -39.24 -24.72 -21.69
CA LEU A 31 -39.02 -23.35 -22.17
C LEU A 31 -37.60 -22.79 -21.98
N LEU A 32 -37.16 -21.95 -22.93
CA LEU A 32 -35.97 -21.08 -22.88
C LEU A 32 -36.16 -19.88 -21.92
N ARG A 33 -35.08 -19.53 -21.19
CA ARG A 33 -34.72 -18.15 -20.85
C ARG A 33 -33.48 -17.77 -21.68
N VAL A 34 -33.63 -16.77 -22.54
CA VAL A 34 -32.56 -16.19 -23.36
C VAL A 34 -31.79 -15.19 -22.51
N VAL A 35 -30.51 -15.48 -22.25
CA VAL A 35 -29.52 -14.46 -21.84
C VAL A 35 -28.94 -13.88 -23.13
N GLY A 36 -29.04 -12.57 -23.31
CA GLY A 36 -28.42 -11.89 -24.45
C GLY A 36 -26.90 -12.00 -24.36
N MET A 37 -26.29 -12.73 -25.30
CA MET A 37 -24.84 -12.81 -25.51
C MET A 37 -24.33 -11.49 -26.11
N LYS A 38 -23.17 -11.00 -25.64
CA LYS A 38 -22.46 -9.88 -26.29
C LYS A 38 -22.04 -10.29 -27.70
N THR A 39 -22.50 -9.57 -28.71
CA THR A 39 -22.24 -9.87 -30.14
C THR A 39 -21.04 -9.12 -30.73
N THR A 40 -20.23 -8.41 -29.93
CA THR A 40 -19.09 -7.59 -30.40
C THR A 40 -17.76 -8.29 -30.16
N ALA A 41 -16.92 -8.38 -31.19
CA ALA A 41 -15.57 -8.94 -31.10
C ALA A 41 -14.61 -7.97 -30.35
N GLU A 42 -13.79 -8.50 -29.46
CA GLU A 42 -12.75 -7.78 -28.68
C GLU A 42 -11.37 -8.37 -28.99
N ALA A 43 -10.28 -7.68 -28.68
CA ALA A 43 -8.93 -8.17 -28.97
C ALA A 43 -8.51 -9.25 -27.95
N TYR A 44 -8.22 -10.46 -28.41
CA TYR A 44 -7.72 -11.56 -27.59
C TYR A 44 -6.33 -12.00 -28.06
N ILE A 45 -5.51 -12.48 -27.12
CA ILE A 45 -4.23 -13.12 -27.37
C ILE A 45 -4.41 -14.63 -27.27
N VAL A 46 -4.00 -15.36 -28.31
CA VAL A 46 -4.02 -16.83 -28.41
C VAL A 46 -2.58 -17.33 -28.35
N TYR A 47 -2.17 -17.85 -27.19
CA TYR A 47 -0.82 -18.35 -26.95
C TYR A 47 -0.75 -19.87 -27.16
N MET A 48 0.21 -20.32 -27.96
CA MET A 48 0.36 -21.73 -28.38
C MET A 48 1.73 -22.33 -28.01
N GLY A 49 2.50 -21.63 -27.15
CA GLY A 49 3.77 -22.15 -26.64
C GLY A 49 4.96 -21.95 -27.59
N GLU A 50 5.85 -22.94 -27.64
CA GLU A 50 7.13 -22.84 -28.35
C GLU A 50 6.98 -22.97 -29.88
N ARG A 51 7.87 -22.32 -30.63
CA ARG A 51 7.93 -22.42 -32.10
C ARG A 51 8.10 -23.88 -32.53
N LEU A 52 7.18 -24.36 -33.37
CA LEU A 52 7.26 -25.69 -33.97
C LEU A 52 8.49 -25.80 -34.89
N LYS A 53 9.34 -26.80 -34.66
CA LYS A 53 10.54 -27.08 -35.47
C LYS A 53 10.25 -27.85 -36.78
N MET A 54 8.98 -28.00 -37.19
CA MET A 54 8.63 -28.77 -38.40
C MET A 54 8.73 -27.93 -39.68
N GLU A 55 9.56 -28.38 -40.62
CA GLU A 55 9.94 -27.72 -41.87
C GLU A 55 8.85 -27.69 -42.98
N ALA A 56 7.59 -28.04 -42.70
CA ALA A 56 6.60 -28.28 -43.77
C ALA A 56 5.42 -27.27 -43.87
N VAL A 57 5.20 -26.37 -42.90
CA VAL A 57 4.07 -25.42 -42.92
C VAL A 57 4.49 -24.06 -42.35
N SER A 58 4.19 -22.94 -43.02
CA SER A 58 4.52 -21.61 -42.50
C SER A 58 3.63 -21.26 -41.30
N THR A 59 4.22 -20.80 -40.18
CA THR A 59 3.49 -20.45 -38.94
C THR A 59 2.28 -19.52 -39.16
N PRO A 60 2.32 -18.51 -40.06
CA PRO A 60 1.14 -17.68 -40.36
C PRO A 60 0.00 -18.45 -41.05
N SER A 61 0.30 -19.47 -41.85
CA SER A 61 -0.73 -20.32 -42.48
C SER A 61 -1.41 -21.25 -41.46
N LEU A 62 -0.68 -21.68 -40.43
CA LEU A 62 -1.22 -22.43 -39.30
C LEU A 62 -2.13 -21.55 -38.42
N HIS A 63 -1.70 -20.32 -38.08
CA HIS A 63 -2.53 -19.35 -37.33
C HIS A 63 -3.84 -19.03 -38.06
N LYS A 64 -3.76 -18.81 -39.38
CA LYS A 64 -4.96 -18.61 -40.21
C LYS A 64 -5.86 -19.85 -40.24
N THR A 65 -5.28 -21.05 -40.31
CA THR A 65 -6.05 -22.29 -40.30
C THR A 65 -6.79 -22.49 -38.98
N LEU A 66 -6.14 -22.24 -37.84
CA LEU A 66 -6.76 -22.30 -36.51
C LEU A 66 -7.85 -21.23 -36.34
N LEU A 67 -7.59 -20.01 -36.79
CA LEU A 67 -8.57 -18.92 -36.74
C LEU A 67 -9.79 -19.20 -37.65
N ASN A 68 -9.58 -19.83 -38.82
CA ASN A 68 -10.63 -20.27 -39.73
C ASN A 68 -11.49 -21.41 -39.17
N GLN A 69 -11.02 -22.16 -38.17
CA GLN A 69 -11.81 -23.23 -37.57
C GLN A 69 -12.89 -22.70 -36.61
N VAL A 70 -12.77 -21.46 -36.15
CA VAL A 70 -13.70 -20.85 -35.19
C VAL A 70 -14.51 -19.69 -35.75
N ILE A 71 -14.00 -18.96 -36.74
CA ILE A 71 -14.72 -17.86 -37.39
C ILE A 71 -15.53 -18.40 -38.57
N THR A 72 -16.86 -18.23 -38.55
CA THR A 72 -17.80 -18.81 -39.54
C THR A 72 -17.96 -18.00 -40.84
N SER A 73 -17.17 -16.95 -41.07
CA SER A 73 -17.21 -16.12 -42.28
C SER A 73 -15.82 -15.94 -42.91
N ASP A 74 -15.78 -15.64 -44.21
CA ASP A 74 -14.56 -15.42 -45.03
C ASP A 74 -13.64 -14.25 -44.56
N GLY A 75 -13.88 -13.69 -43.36
CA GLY A 75 -13.19 -12.52 -42.79
C GLY A 75 -12.11 -12.83 -41.74
N ALA A 76 -11.68 -14.08 -41.57
CA ALA A 76 -10.65 -14.42 -40.58
C ALA A 76 -9.33 -13.67 -40.78
N SER A 77 -8.98 -13.32 -42.02
CA SER A 77 -7.80 -12.49 -42.31
C SER A 77 -7.96 -11.03 -41.89
N GLU A 78 -9.20 -10.52 -41.80
CA GLU A 78 -9.49 -9.14 -41.37
C GLU A 78 -9.58 -9.01 -39.84
N ARG A 79 -9.82 -10.11 -39.12
CA ARG A 79 -9.85 -10.14 -37.65
C ARG A 79 -8.50 -10.47 -37.02
N LEU A 80 -7.54 -10.96 -37.79
CA LEU A 80 -6.19 -11.25 -37.34
C LEU A 80 -5.43 -9.93 -37.13
N ILE A 81 -5.10 -9.61 -35.88
CA ILE A 81 -4.38 -8.38 -35.51
C ILE A 81 -2.88 -8.56 -35.76
N HIS A 82 -2.31 -9.68 -35.28
CA HIS A 82 -0.88 -9.93 -35.39
C HIS A 82 -0.52 -11.41 -35.25
N CYS A 83 0.55 -11.86 -35.93
CA CYS A 83 1.11 -13.21 -35.81
C CYS A 83 2.50 -13.17 -35.17
N TYR A 84 2.62 -13.66 -33.95
CA TYR A 84 3.90 -13.84 -33.26
C TYR A 84 4.51 -15.18 -33.72
N SER A 85 5.58 -15.12 -34.51
CA SER A 85 6.14 -16.32 -35.17
C SER A 85 7.66 -16.43 -35.16
N LYS A 86 8.39 -15.40 -34.68
CA LYS A 86 9.85 -15.41 -34.72
C LYS A 86 10.43 -16.16 -33.51
N SER A 87 10.01 -15.81 -32.29
CA SER A 87 10.57 -16.34 -31.03
C SER A 87 9.68 -17.34 -30.30
N PHE A 88 8.36 -17.28 -30.50
CA PHE A 88 7.34 -18.16 -29.92
C PHE A 88 6.14 -18.27 -30.86
N ASN A 89 5.17 -19.14 -30.53
CA ASN A 89 4.01 -19.41 -31.36
C ASN A 89 2.75 -18.79 -30.72
N ALA A 90 2.26 -17.68 -31.26
CA ALA A 90 1.02 -17.05 -30.81
C ALA A 90 0.40 -16.14 -31.89
N PHE A 91 -0.84 -15.74 -31.73
CA PHE A 91 -1.44 -14.66 -32.54
C PHE A 91 -2.44 -13.85 -31.73
N ALA A 92 -2.65 -12.58 -32.12
CA ALA A 92 -3.71 -11.73 -31.60
C ALA A 92 -4.82 -11.60 -32.65
N ALA A 93 -6.08 -11.70 -32.23
CA ALA A 93 -7.23 -11.57 -33.12
C ALA A 93 -8.44 -10.94 -32.41
N MET A 94 -9.30 -10.29 -33.19
CA MET A 94 -10.61 -9.83 -32.76
C MET A 94 -11.55 -11.03 -32.68
N LEU A 95 -11.86 -11.47 -31.46
CA LEU A 95 -12.69 -12.65 -31.19
C LEU A 95 -13.90 -12.26 -30.35
N THR A 96 -15.03 -12.90 -30.62
CA THR A 96 -16.13 -12.98 -29.66
C THR A 96 -15.78 -13.97 -28.54
N GLU A 97 -16.44 -13.86 -27.40
CA GLU A 97 -16.22 -14.77 -26.26
C GLU A 97 -16.45 -16.25 -26.64
N GLU A 98 -17.43 -16.54 -27.52
CA GLU A 98 -17.65 -17.89 -28.05
C GLU A 98 -16.49 -18.40 -28.93
N GLU A 99 -15.94 -17.54 -29.79
CA GLU A 99 -14.80 -17.87 -30.65
C GLU A 99 -13.52 -18.09 -29.81
N ALA A 100 -13.29 -17.24 -28.79
CA ALA A 100 -12.18 -17.35 -27.85
C ALA A 100 -12.26 -18.65 -27.02
N ASN A 101 -13.46 -19.02 -26.55
CA ASN A 101 -13.69 -20.26 -25.80
C ASN A 101 -13.51 -21.52 -26.67
N LYS A 102 -13.85 -21.46 -27.95
CA LYS A 102 -13.56 -22.57 -28.87
C LYS A 102 -12.07 -22.71 -29.10
N LEU A 103 -11.34 -21.62 -29.30
CA LEU A 103 -9.88 -21.63 -29.46
C LEU A 103 -9.18 -22.13 -28.20
N SER A 104 -9.62 -21.72 -26.99
CA SER A 104 -9.00 -22.17 -25.73
C SER A 104 -9.20 -23.66 -25.44
N SER A 105 -10.17 -24.30 -26.10
CA SER A 105 -10.43 -25.74 -25.98
C SER A 105 -9.64 -26.61 -26.96
N MET A 106 -8.81 -26.02 -27.83
CA MET A 106 -7.98 -26.75 -28.78
C MET A 106 -6.68 -27.21 -28.12
N ASP A 107 -6.26 -28.45 -28.38
CA ASP A 107 -5.05 -29.05 -27.80
C ASP A 107 -3.77 -28.29 -28.18
N GLU A 108 -3.78 -27.58 -29.31
CA GLU A 108 -2.68 -26.77 -29.82
C GLU A 108 -2.57 -25.38 -29.15
N VAL A 109 -3.54 -25.00 -28.31
CA VAL A 109 -3.63 -23.69 -27.68
C VAL A 109 -3.39 -23.80 -26.18
N VAL A 110 -2.34 -23.13 -25.69
CA VAL A 110 -1.94 -23.13 -24.28
C VAL A 110 -2.87 -22.23 -23.46
N SER A 111 -3.19 -21.05 -23.98
CA SER A 111 -4.14 -20.14 -23.35
C SER A 111 -4.73 -19.14 -24.35
N VAL A 112 -5.97 -18.72 -24.09
CA VAL A 112 -6.61 -17.58 -24.78
C VAL A 112 -7.06 -16.61 -23.71
N PHE A 113 -6.67 -15.35 -23.82
CA PHE A 113 -7.03 -14.33 -22.84
C PHE A 113 -7.26 -12.98 -23.51
N LEU A 114 -8.19 -12.21 -22.92
CA LEU A 114 -8.53 -10.87 -23.42
C LEU A 114 -7.31 -9.95 -23.29
N SER A 115 -7.02 -9.18 -24.33
CA SER A 115 -6.06 -8.08 -24.27
C SER A 115 -6.61 -6.99 -23.37
N GLN A 116 -5.92 -6.68 -22.27
CA GLN A 116 -6.40 -5.77 -21.22
C GLN A 116 -5.55 -4.51 -21.11
N GLN A 117 -6.19 -3.40 -20.79
CA GLN A 117 -5.55 -2.21 -20.24
C GLN A 117 -5.46 -2.35 -18.70
N ARG A 118 -4.29 -2.16 -18.08
CA ARG A 118 -4.04 -2.54 -16.66
C ARG A 118 -4.24 -1.39 -15.64
N LYS A 119 -4.95 -1.64 -14.51
CA LYS A 119 -5.09 -0.83 -13.24
C LYS A 119 -5.48 -1.69 -11.98
N LEU A 120 -5.49 -1.10 -10.75
CA LEU A 120 -5.42 -1.69 -9.35
C LEU A 120 -6.54 -2.66 -8.87
N HIS A 121 -6.22 -3.73 -8.08
CA HIS A 121 -7.17 -4.77 -7.52
C HIS A 121 -7.14 -4.99 -5.96
N THR A 122 -8.22 -5.55 -5.36
CA THR A 122 -8.58 -5.52 -3.90
C THR A 122 -9.13 -6.81 -3.21
N THR A 123 -8.43 -7.41 -2.23
CA THR A 123 -8.92 -8.05 -0.95
C THR A 123 -7.76 -7.97 0.03
N ARG A 124 -7.80 -6.97 0.92
CA ARG A 124 -6.60 -6.16 1.11
C ARG A 124 -5.99 -6.19 2.52
N SER A 125 -6.77 -6.33 3.59
CA SER A 125 -6.29 -6.01 4.95
C SER A 125 -5.10 -6.84 5.44
N TRP A 126 -5.10 -8.15 5.19
CA TRP A 126 -3.99 -9.02 5.62
C TRP A 126 -2.76 -8.89 4.75
N ASN A 127 -2.95 -8.74 3.44
CA ASN A 127 -1.88 -8.39 2.52
C ASN A 127 -1.27 -7.01 2.86
N PHE A 128 -2.10 -6.05 3.24
CA PHE A 128 -1.70 -4.70 3.67
C PHE A 128 -0.85 -4.75 4.95
N MET A 129 -1.18 -5.63 5.90
CA MET A 129 -0.36 -5.90 7.09
C MET A 129 0.94 -6.66 6.82
N GLY A 130 1.26 -6.98 5.56
CA GLY A 130 2.40 -7.82 5.22
C GLY A 130 2.21 -9.29 5.58
N PHE A 131 0.95 -9.75 5.70
CA PHE A 131 0.57 -11.12 6.05
C PHE A 131 -0.17 -11.81 4.89
N PRO A 132 0.55 -12.20 3.81
CA PRO A 132 -0.05 -12.79 2.61
C PRO A 132 -0.61 -14.20 2.84
N THR A 133 -1.32 -14.75 1.86
CA THR A 133 -1.87 -16.13 1.93
C THR A 133 -0.82 -17.24 2.03
N ARG A 134 0.46 -16.96 1.79
CA ARG A 134 1.57 -17.92 1.89
C ARG A 134 2.53 -17.52 3.02
N VAL A 135 2.03 -17.45 4.24
CA VAL A 135 2.84 -17.32 5.46
C VAL A 135 3.15 -18.71 6.04
N PRO A 136 4.25 -18.88 6.81
CA PRO A 136 4.49 -20.15 7.47
C PRO A 136 3.39 -20.40 8.50
N HIS A 137 2.71 -21.53 8.43
CA HIS A 137 1.73 -21.95 9.43
C HIS A 137 2.33 -23.07 10.28
N ALA A 138 2.26 -22.94 11.61
CA ALA A 138 2.68 -24.01 12.50
C ALA A 138 1.70 -25.18 12.39
N THR A 139 2.20 -26.42 12.49
CA THR A 139 1.32 -27.60 12.57
C THR A 139 0.39 -27.52 13.78
N PHE A 140 0.81 -26.85 14.84
CA PHE A 140 0.01 -26.62 16.04
C PHE A 140 -1.13 -25.60 15.82
N GLU A 141 -1.18 -24.87 14.70
CA GLU A 141 -2.28 -23.92 14.42
C GLU A 141 -3.65 -24.62 14.46
N SER A 142 -3.75 -25.87 14.00
CA SER A 142 -5.00 -26.64 14.07
C SER A 142 -5.41 -27.07 15.48
N GLU A 143 -4.53 -26.92 16.47
CA GLU A 143 -4.78 -27.18 17.89
C GLU A 143 -5.14 -25.90 18.66
N VAL A 144 -5.02 -24.73 18.02
CA VAL A 144 -5.42 -23.45 18.61
C VAL A 144 -6.93 -23.25 18.48
N ILE A 145 -7.59 -22.87 19.58
CA ILE A 145 -9.02 -22.65 19.68
C ILE A 145 -9.27 -21.17 19.98
N VAL A 146 -9.91 -20.46 19.06
CA VAL A 146 -10.31 -19.05 19.23
C VAL A 146 -11.76 -19.00 19.68
N GLY A 147 -11.98 -18.49 20.89
CA GLY A 147 -13.29 -18.19 21.45
C GLY A 147 -13.80 -16.84 20.95
N ILE A 148 -15.02 -16.80 20.41
CA ILE A 148 -15.67 -15.57 19.92
C ILE A 148 -16.89 -15.28 20.77
N LEU A 149 -16.88 -14.18 21.52
CA LEU A 149 -18.02 -13.68 22.30
C LEU A 149 -18.70 -12.56 21.48
N ASP A 150 -19.84 -12.85 20.87
CA ASP A 150 -20.48 -11.94 19.90
C ASP A 150 -21.99 -12.26 19.69
N THR A 151 -22.57 -11.95 18.53
CA THR A 151 -23.97 -12.20 18.14
C THR A 151 -24.25 -13.63 17.62
N GLY A 152 -23.24 -14.51 17.66
CA GLY A 152 -23.31 -15.90 17.21
C GLY A 152 -22.51 -16.17 15.94
N ILE A 153 -22.86 -17.22 15.20
CA ILE A 153 -22.24 -17.52 13.89
C ILE A 153 -23.25 -18.07 12.87
N TRP A 154 -23.01 -17.80 11.59
CA TRP A 154 -23.68 -18.47 10.47
C TRP A 154 -22.83 -19.66 9.97
N PRO A 155 -23.10 -20.90 10.43
CA PRO A 155 -22.21 -22.04 10.24
C PRO A 155 -22.09 -22.49 8.78
N GLU A 156 -23.08 -22.22 7.93
CA GLU A 156 -23.07 -22.63 6.51
C GLU A 156 -22.20 -21.72 5.62
N SER A 157 -21.55 -20.70 6.19
CA SER A 157 -20.60 -19.89 5.44
C SER A 157 -19.41 -20.74 4.97
N LYS A 158 -18.99 -20.54 3.72
CA LYS A 158 -17.76 -21.17 3.17
C LYS A 158 -16.50 -20.85 3.97
N SER A 159 -16.50 -19.74 4.71
CA SER A 159 -15.39 -19.39 5.60
C SER A 159 -15.24 -20.36 6.76
N PHE A 160 -16.24 -21.21 7.04
CA PHE A 160 -16.22 -22.16 8.15
C PHE A 160 -16.35 -23.61 7.68
N ASP A 161 -16.07 -23.86 6.40
CA ASP A 161 -15.92 -25.21 5.87
C ASP A 161 -14.78 -25.94 6.59
N ASP A 162 -14.98 -27.20 6.91
CA ASP A 162 -14.04 -28.03 7.66
C ASP A 162 -13.41 -29.13 6.80
N ALA A 163 -13.46 -29.02 5.46
CA ALA A 163 -12.79 -29.97 4.59
C ALA A 163 -11.28 -29.98 4.88
N GLY A 164 -10.76 -31.18 5.22
CA GLY A 164 -9.36 -31.37 5.57
C GLY A 164 -9.02 -31.19 7.05
N PHE A 165 -9.99 -30.85 7.91
CA PHE A 165 -9.78 -30.77 9.35
C PHE A 165 -9.84 -32.16 10.01
N GLY A 166 -8.92 -32.42 10.94
CA GLY A 166 -9.02 -33.57 11.85
C GLY A 166 -10.08 -33.34 12.95
N PRO A 167 -10.33 -34.32 13.84
CA PRO A 167 -11.26 -34.15 14.95
C PRO A 167 -10.88 -32.95 15.86
N PRO A 168 -11.81 -32.44 16.69
CA PRO A 168 -11.49 -31.40 17.66
C PRO A 168 -10.32 -31.78 18.58
N PRO A 169 -9.48 -30.82 19.01
CA PRO A 169 -8.37 -31.06 19.92
C PRO A 169 -8.79 -31.78 21.20
N GLN A 170 -7.97 -32.70 21.73
CA GLN A 170 -8.31 -33.48 22.93
C GLN A 170 -8.55 -32.62 24.19
N LYS A 171 -7.93 -31.42 24.24
CA LYS A 171 -8.11 -30.48 25.34
C LYS A 171 -9.49 -29.82 25.37
N TRP A 172 -10.21 -29.85 24.25
CA TRP A 172 -11.52 -29.20 24.09
C TRP A 172 -12.59 -29.91 24.91
N LYS A 173 -13.32 -29.15 25.73
CA LYS A 173 -14.41 -29.68 26.59
C LYS A 173 -15.77 -29.07 26.30
N GLY A 174 -15.83 -28.07 25.41
CA GLY A 174 -17.06 -27.37 25.11
C GLY A 174 -18.07 -28.18 24.34
N THR A 175 -19.29 -27.63 24.29
CA THR A 175 -20.45 -28.31 23.74
C THR A 175 -21.02 -27.56 22.54
N CYS A 176 -21.82 -28.27 21.74
CA CYS A 176 -22.62 -27.67 20.69
C CYS A 176 -24.09 -27.68 21.11
N GLN A 177 -24.64 -26.51 21.45
CA GLN A 177 -26.05 -26.37 21.80
C GLN A 177 -26.93 -26.46 20.54
N THR A 178 -27.61 -27.59 20.37
CA THR A 178 -28.36 -27.95 19.15
C THR A 178 -29.88 -27.90 19.30
N SER A 179 -30.42 -27.55 20.47
CA SER A 179 -31.86 -27.62 20.73
C SER A 179 -32.68 -26.65 19.86
N ASN A 180 -33.51 -27.22 18.99
CA ASN A 180 -34.67 -26.66 18.27
C ASN A 180 -34.50 -25.71 17.06
N ASN A 181 -33.29 -25.30 16.64
CA ASN A 181 -33.14 -24.27 15.58
C ASN A 181 -32.13 -24.59 14.45
N ASN A 182 -31.99 -25.87 14.07
CA ASN A 182 -31.20 -26.31 12.91
C ASN A 182 -29.75 -25.80 12.93
N PHE A 183 -29.02 -25.95 14.05
CA PHE A 183 -27.61 -25.59 14.17
C PHE A 183 -26.76 -26.86 14.37
N THR A 184 -25.59 -26.95 13.72
CA THR A 184 -24.69 -28.10 13.87
C THR A 184 -23.24 -27.64 13.81
N CYS A 185 -22.44 -28.08 14.77
CA CYS A 185 -21.00 -27.87 14.81
C CYS A 185 -20.29 -28.85 13.86
N ASN A 186 -19.10 -28.48 13.42
CA ASN A 186 -18.24 -29.31 12.56
C ASN A 186 -16.80 -29.29 13.12
N ASN A 187 -15.81 -29.74 12.36
CA ASN A 187 -14.43 -29.72 12.83
C ASN A 187 -13.79 -28.33 12.79
N LYS A 188 -14.42 -27.34 12.14
CA LYS A 188 -13.96 -25.95 12.14
C LYS A 188 -14.57 -25.16 13.30
N ILE A 189 -15.90 -25.16 13.40
CA ILE A 189 -16.71 -24.64 14.51
C ILE A 189 -16.96 -25.80 15.46
N ILE A 190 -16.09 -25.96 16.47
CA ILE A 190 -16.11 -27.12 17.37
C ILE A 190 -17.00 -26.93 18.60
N GLY A 191 -17.40 -25.68 18.87
CA GLY A 191 -18.23 -25.28 19.99
C GLY A 191 -19.16 -24.15 19.62
N ALA A 192 -20.40 -24.20 20.13
CA ALA A 192 -21.38 -23.15 19.91
C ALA A 192 -22.40 -23.12 21.05
N ARG A 193 -22.44 -22.01 21.80
CA ARG A 193 -23.39 -21.75 22.87
C ARG A 193 -24.05 -20.39 22.72
N TYR A 194 -25.20 -20.20 23.36
CA TYR A 194 -25.88 -18.91 23.48
C TYR A 194 -26.34 -18.67 24.92
N TYR A 195 -26.42 -17.40 25.32
CA TYR A 195 -26.79 -16.97 26.66
C TYR A 195 -27.82 -15.86 26.55
N HIS A 196 -28.98 -16.05 27.18
CA HIS A 196 -30.07 -15.09 27.20
C HIS A 196 -30.90 -15.30 28.47
N PHE A 197 -30.43 -14.74 29.58
CA PHE A 197 -31.09 -14.91 30.88
C PHE A 197 -32.28 -13.96 31.09
N ASN A 198 -32.24 -12.77 30.49
CA ASN A 198 -33.22 -11.69 30.64
C ASN A 198 -33.66 -11.17 29.27
N GLY A 199 -34.84 -10.52 29.19
CA GLY A 199 -35.36 -9.94 27.95
C GLY A 199 -36.48 -10.75 27.30
N SER A 200 -37.30 -10.10 26.46
CA SER A 200 -38.30 -10.77 25.62
C SER A 200 -37.69 -11.08 24.26
N ILE A 201 -37.87 -12.30 23.75
CA ILE A 201 -37.36 -12.65 22.41
C ILE A 201 -38.18 -11.91 21.37
N ILE A 202 -37.55 -10.94 20.70
CA ILE A 202 -38.17 -10.18 19.60
C ILE A 202 -38.27 -11.08 18.36
N ALA A 203 -39.21 -10.79 17.46
CA ALA A 203 -39.52 -11.60 16.28
C ALA A 203 -38.33 -11.95 15.36
N ASN A 204 -37.20 -11.26 15.46
CA ASN A 204 -36.00 -11.49 14.65
C ASN A 204 -34.86 -12.22 15.39
N ASP A 205 -35.01 -12.47 16.69
CA ASP A 205 -34.01 -13.19 17.47
C ASP A 205 -34.26 -14.71 17.47
N ILE A 206 -33.20 -15.45 17.20
CA ILE A 206 -33.22 -16.91 17.17
C ILE A 206 -32.52 -17.42 18.44
N LEU A 207 -33.28 -18.09 19.32
CA LEU A 207 -32.74 -18.82 20.48
C LEU A 207 -31.86 -19.98 20.04
N SER A 208 -30.66 -19.66 19.62
CA SER A 208 -29.67 -20.55 19.03
C SER A 208 -28.33 -19.80 19.02
N PRO A 209 -27.19 -20.51 18.93
CA PRO A 209 -25.92 -19.87 18.61
C PRO A 209 -25.86 -19.25 17.20
N ARG A 210 -26.94 -19.39 16.41
CA ARG A 210 -27.05 -18.86 15.06
C ARG A 210 -27.07 -17.33 15.07
N ASP A 211 -26.27 -16.77 14.16
CA ASP A 211 -26.19 -15.34 13.95
C ASP A 211 -27.33 -14.83 13.07
N SER A 212 -28.24 -14.06 13.67
CA SER A 212 -29.32 -13.33 12.99
C SER A 212 -28.94 -11.89 12.64
N ASP A 213 -27.81 -11.39 13.14
CA ASP A 213 -27.36 -10.02 12.97
C ASP A 213 -26.34 -9.88 11.81
N GLY A 214 -25.30 -10.73 11.83
CA GLY A 214 -24.21 -10.76 10.87
C GLY A 214 -22.84 -10.42 11.49
N HIS A 215 -22.81 -9.65 12.57
CA HIS A 215 -21.56 -9.18 13.21
C HIS A 215 -20.67 -10.35 13.69
N GLY A 216 -21.23 -11.32 14.42
CA GLY A 216 -20.50 -12.48 14.93
C GLY A 216 -19.90 -13.36 13.83
N THR A 217 -20.64 -13.55 12.73
CA THR A 217 -20.14 -14.23 11.52
C THR A 217 -18.96 -13.48 10.90
N LEU A 218 -19.06 -12.15 10.83
CA LEU A 218 -18.03 -11.30 10.26
C LEU A 218 -16.73 -11.39 11.06
N VAL A 219 -16.78 -11.14 12.37
CA VAL A 219 -15.58 -11.13 13.23
C VAL A 219 -14.94 -12.52 13.32
N SER A 220 -15.75 -13.59 13.39
CA SER A 220 -15.26 -14.98 13.38
C SER A 220 -14.46 -15.29 12.12
N SER A 221 -14.95 -14.82 10.96
CA SER A 221 -14.27 -15.05 9.68
C SER A 221 -12.99 -14.23 9.50
N ILE A 222 -12.89 -13.06 10.14
CA ILE A 222 -11.65 -12.26 10.17
C ILE A 222 -10.59 -12.91 11.07
N ALA A 223 -10.99 -13.45 12.23
CA ALA A 223 -10.06 -14.09 13.15
C ALA A 223 -9.53 -15.42 12.59
N ALA A 224 -10.43 -16.30 12.16
CA ALA A 224 -10.09 -17.68 11.79
C ALA A 224 -10.87 -18.22 10.58
N GLY A 225 -11.42 -17.40 9.68
CA GLY A 225 -12.05 -17.90 8.46
C GLY A 225 -11.09 -18.67 7.54
N GLY A 226 -11.56 -19.75 6.93
CA GLY A 226 -10.90 -20.45 5.83
C GLY A 226 -10.73 -19.57 4.59
N LEU A 227 -9.92 -20.04 3.64
CA LEU A 227 -9.70 -19.32 2.39
C LEU A 227 -10.93 -19.46 1.48
N VAL A 228 -11.54 -18.34 1.10
CA VAL A 228 -12.65 -18.31 0.15
C VAL A 228 -12.34 -17.39 -1.02
N ALA A 229 -12.14 -18.01 -2.19
CA ALA A 229 -11.90 -17.30 -3.44
C ALA A 229 -13.15 -16.58 -3.96
N ASN A 230 -12.94 -15.50 -4.72
CA ASN A 230 -13.97 -14.67 -5.35
C ASN A 230 -15.02 -14.11 -4.36
N ALA A 231 -14.61 -13.88 -3.12
CA ALA A 231 -15.41 -13.19 -2.12
C ALA A 231 -15.54 -11.73 -2.53
N SER A 232 -16.78 -11.22 -2.60
CA SER A 232 -17.07 -9.84 -2.95
C SER A 232 -18.46 -9.44 -2.47
N VAL A 233 -18.72 -8.13 -2.44
CA VAL A 233 -20.08 -7.58 -2.32
C VAL A 233 -20.43 -6.94 -3.67
N SER A 234 -21.20 -7.64 -4.50
CA SER A 234 -21.57 -7.16 -5.84
C SER A 234 -20.37 -6.74 -6.71
N GLY A 235 -19.26 -7.48 -6.61
CA GLY A 235 -17.98 -7.18 -7.30
C GLY A 235 -17.10 -6.14 -6.59
N LEU A 236 -17.56 -5.52 -5.51
CA LEU A 236 -16.71 -4.70 -4.64
C LEU A 236 -15.85 -5.59 -3.77
N ALA A 237 -14.62 -5.15 -3.52
CA ALA A 237 -13.66 -5.88 -2.70
C ALA A 237 -13.32 -7.29 -3.24
N GLU A 238 -13.44 -7.54 -4.54
CA GLU A 238 -13.33 -8.90 -5.09
C GLU A 238 -11.93 -9.52 -4.93
N GLY A 239 -11.88 -10.71 -4.31
CA GLY A 239 -10.64 -11.48 -4.16
C GLY A 239 -10.78 -12.65 -3.20
N THR A 240 -9.70 -13.01 -2.50
CA THR A 240 -9.70 -14.14 -1.56
C THR A 240 -9.87 -13.64 -0.12
N ALA A 241 -11.03 -13.91 0.48
CA ALA A 241 -11.27 -13.66 1.90
C ALA A 241 -10.64 -14.78 2.74
N ARG A 242 -10.06 -14.44 3.90
CA ARG A 242 -9.52 -15.40 4.89
C ARG A 242 -9.33 -14.75 6.25
N GLY A 243 -9.27 -15.57 7.29
CA GLY A 243 -8.93 -15.21 8.66
C GLY A 243 -7.45 -15.37 9.02
N GLY A 244 -7.02 -14.76 10.12
CA GLY A 244 -5.60 -14.71 10.55
C GLY A 244 -4.96 -16.08 10.67
N VAL A 245 -5.72 -17.03 11.21
CA VAL A 245 -5.34 -18.43 11.40
C VAL A 245 -6.37 -19.35 10.74
N PRO A 246 -6.30 -19.57 9.40
CA PRO A 246 -7.30 -20.35 8.67
C PRO A 246 -7.47 -21.78 9.19
N SER A 247 -6.44 -22.37 9.83
CA SER A 247 -6.48 -23.74 10.34
C SER A 247 -6.95 -23.85 11.79
N ALA A 248 -7.05 -22.74 12.53
CA ALA A 248 -7.48 -22.75 13.94
C ALA A 248 -8.95 -23.15 14.09
N ARG A 249 -9.33 -23.61 15.28
CA ARG A 249 -10.72 -23.96 15.61
C ARG A 249 -11.47 -22.74 16.15
N LEU A 250 -12.78 -22.72 15.93
CA LEU A 250 -13.69 -21.70 16.44
C LEU A 250 -14.60 -22.28 17.53
N ALA A 251 -14.72 -21.55 18.64
CA ALA A 251 -15.73 -21.77 19.66
C ALA A 251 -16.56 -20.48 19.80
N VAL A 252 -17.87 -20.57 19.59
CA VAL A 252 -18.73 -19.38 19.49
C VAL A 252 -19.65 -19.29 20.69
N TYR A 253 -19.71 -18.10 21.29
CA TYR A 253 -20.50 -17.80 22.47
C TYR A 253 -21.37 -16.59 22.18
N LYS A 254 -22.64 -16.84 21.85
CA LYS A 254 -23.61 -15.78 21.55
C LYS A 254 -24.07 -15.11 22.85
N VAL A 255 -23.63 -13.87 23.06
CA VAL A 255 -23.97 -13.05 24.24
C VAL A 255 -24.74 -11.78 23.87
N CYS A 256 -24.69 -11.40 22.60
CA CYS A 256 -25.39 -10.25 22.04
C CYS A 256 -26.64 -10.67 21.27
N TRP A 257 -27.67 -9.85 21.39
CA TRP A 257 -28.98 -9.97 20.78
C TRP A 257 -29.35 -8.64 20.11
N VAL A 258 -30.50 -8.58 19.43
CA VAL A 258 -30.89 -7.37 18.68
C VAL A 258 -30.97 -6.12 19.57
N GLU A 259 -31.38 -6.28 20.83
CA GLU A 259 -31.51 -5.16 21.77
C GLU A 259 -30.19 -4.77 22.43
N ASN A 260 -29.40 -5.75 22.91
CA ASN A 260 -28.22 -5.49 23.73
C ASN A 260 -27.29 -6.72 23.90
N CYS A 261 -26.19 -6.50 24.62
CA CYS A 261 -25.29 -7.54 25.13
C CYS A 261 -25.27 -7.46 26.66
N ASP A 262 -26.08 -8.27 27.35
CA ASP A 262 -26.16 -8.21 28.82
C ASP A 262 -24.88 -8.71 29.50
N ASP A 263 -24.42 -8.00 30.54
CA ASP A 263 -23.25 -8.37 31.35
C ASP A 263 -23.31 -9.78 31.93
N ALA A 264 -24.50 -10.22 32.36
CA ALA A 264 -24.71 -11.57 32.88
C ALA A 264 -24.46 -12.65 31.82
N ASN A 265 -24.84 -12.38 30.57
CA ASN A 265 -24.58 -13.28 29.44
C ASN A 265 -23.08 -13.30 29.11
N ILE A 266 -22.42 -12.13 29.13
CA ILE A 266 -20.97 -11.97 28.90
C ILE A 266 -20.16 -12.76 29.92
N LEU A 267 -20.45 -12.60 31.22
CA LEU A 267 -19.74 -13.32 32.29
C LEU A 267 -19.97 -14.84 32.21
N ALA A 268 -21.20 -15.27 31.95
CA ALA A 268 -21.48 -16.69 31.73
C ALA A 268 -20.66 -17.23 30.55
N ALA A 269 -20.58 -16.50 29.45
CA ALA A 269 -19.75 -16.91 28.32
C ALA A 269 -18.26 -16.98 28.65
N PHE A 270 -17.71 -16.04 29.43
CA PHE A 270 -16.32 -16.09 29.88
C PHE A 270 -16.03 -17.33 30.73
N ASP A 271 -16.83 -17.56 31.78
CA ASP A 271 -16.67 -18.70 32.69
C ASP A 271 -16.60 -20.02 31.91
N ASP A 272 -17.56 -20.15 31.02
CA ASP A 272 -17.85 -21.35 30.28
C ASP A 272 -16.82 -21.50 29.12
N ALA A 273 -16.31 -20.40 28.53
CA ALA A 273 -15.22 -20.43 27.55
C ALA A 273 -13.87 -20.82 28.16
N ILE A 274 -13.58 -20.31 29.37
CA ILE A 274 -12.37 -20.67 30.13
C ILE A 274 -12.41 -22.16 30.47
N ALA A 275 -13.55 -22.66 30.97
CA ALA A 275 -13.75 -24.06 31.31
C ALA A 275 -13.63 -25.00 30.11
N ASP A 276 -14.10 -24.56 28.93
CA ASP A 276 -14.05 -25.32 27.68
C ASP A 276 -12.62 -25.48 27.13
N GLY A 277 -11.69 -24.62 27.56
CA GLY A 277 -10.27 -24.68 27.18
C GLY A 277 -9.93 -23.91 25.90
N VAL A 278 -10.56 -22.75 25.67
CA VAL A 278 -10.15 -21.83 24.57
C VAL A 278 -8.74 -21.30 24.81
N ASP A 279 -8.00 -21.00 23.74
CA ASP A 279 -6.62 -20.49 23.86
C ASP A 279 -6.54 -18.96 23.87
N ILE A 280 -7.47 -18.32 23.15
CA ILE A 280 -7.59 -16.87 22.96
C ILE A 280 -9.07 -16.53 22.88
N ILE A 281 -9.48 -15.41 23.47
CA ILE A 281 -10.82 -14.84 23.35
C ILE A 281 -10.76 -13.55 22.53
N SER A 282 -11.66 -13.45 21.55
CA SER A 282 -11.96 -12.22 20.82
C SER A 282 -13.32 -11.70 21.30
N ILE A 283 -13.36 -10.47 21.79
CA ILE A 283 -14.58 -9.81 22.24
C ILE A 283 -14.69 -8.42 21.62
N SER A 284 -15.65 -8.25 20.73
CA SER A 284 -15.84 -7.01 19.98
C SER A 284 -17.00 -6.19 20.54
N ILE A 285 -17.04 -6.09 21.86
CA ILE A 285 -18.11 -5.50 22.68
C ILE A 285 -17.44 -4.55 23.69
N GLY A 286 -18.11 -3.48 24.08
CA GLY A 286 -17.65 -2.53 25.08
C GLY A 286 -18.83 -1.78 25.72
N SER A 287 -18.58 -1.13 26.85
CA SER A 287 -19.55 -0.24 27.50
C SER A 287 -19.26 1.21 27.13
N GLU A 288 -20.30 1.97 26.80
CA GLU A 288 -20.15 3.41 26.51
C GLU A 288 -19.75 4.23 27.75
N GLN A 289 -20.01 3.72 28.95
CA GLN A 289 -19.66 4.38 30.20
C GLN A 289 -18.45 3.70 30.84
N PRO A 290 -17.39 4.45 31.20
CA PRO A 290 -16.23 3.86 31.85
C PRO A 290 -16.58 3.44 33.28
N GLU A 291 -16.49 2.14 33.55
CA GLU A 291 -16.68 1.57 34.88
C GLU A 291 -15.37 1.15 35.55
N ASP A 292 -15.41 1.01 36.87
CA ASP A 292 -14.31 0.42 37.64
C ASP A 292 -14.08 -1.05 37.24
N TYR A 293 -12.82 -1.54 37.32
CA TYR A 293 -12.46 -2.90 36.89
C TYR A 293 -13.26 -4.02 37.56
N PHE A 294 -13.77 -3.82 38.79
CA PHE A 294 -14.59 -4.82 39.49
C PHE A 294 -16.10 -4.57 39.38
N SER A 295 -16.52 -3.62 38.55
CA SER A 295 -17.92 -3.42 38.13
C SER A 295 -18.12 -3.74 36.65
N ASP A 296 -17.05 -3.71 35.85
CA ASP A 296 -17.05 -4.06 34.44
C ASP A 296 -16.98 -5.58 34.19
N SER A 297 -17.97 -6.11 33.48
CA SER A 297 -18.11 -7.55 33.20
C SER A 297 -16.99 -8.11 32.32
N ILE A 298 -16.52 -7.34 31.34
CA ILE A 298 -15.44 -7.73 30.43
C ILE A 298 -14.12 -7.74 31.17
N ALA A 299 -13.84 -6.77 32.03
CA ALA A 299 -12.66 -6.69 32.87
C ALA A 299 -12.59 -7.88 33.84
N ILE A 300 -13.70 -8.23 34.51
CA ILE A 300 -13.78 -9.38 35.41
C ILE A 300 -13.55 -10.69 34.65
N GLY A 301 -14.32 -10.93 33.59
CA GLY A 301 -14.22 -12.16 32.80
C GLY A 301 -12.82 -12.34 32.19
N SER A 302 -12.24 -11.25 31.68
CA SER A 302 -10.89 -11.27 31.11
C SER A 302 -9.78 -11.43 32.14
N PHE A 303 -9.95 -10.95 33.37
CA PHE A 303 -8.99 -11.21 34.45
C PHE A 303 -8.88 -12.72 34.71
N HIS A 304 -10.02 -13.39 34.85
CA HIS A 304 -10.07 -14.84 35.05
C HIS A 304 -9.56 -15.62 33.83
N ALA A 305 -9.79 -15.12 32.61
CA ALA A 305 -9.23 -15.72 31.40
C ALA A 305 -7.69 -15.64 31.40
N VAL A 306 -7.12 -14.46 31.67
CA VAL A 306 -5.67 -14.25 31.70
C VAL A 306 -5.01 -15.06 32.81
N LYS A 307 -5.65 -15.14 33.99
CA LYS A 307 -5.23 -16.03 35.08
C LYS A 307 -5.11 -17.49 34.65
N ASN A 308 -5.98 -17.94 33.74
CA ASN A 308 -5.95 -19.30 33.18
C ASN A 308 -5.12 -19.41 31.88
N GLY A 309 -4.26 -18.43 31.58
CA GLY A 309 -3.37 -18.48 30.43
C GLY A 309 -4.03 -18.16 29.09
N ILE A 310 -5.20 -17.51 29.11
CA ILE A 310 -6.00 -17.15 27.93
C ILE A 310 -5.90 -15.65 27.69
N LEU A 311 -5.37 -15.25 26.54
CA LEU A 311 -5.32 -13.84 26.14
C LEU A 311 -6.70 -13.39 25.66
N VAL A 312 -7.12 -12.19 26.06
CA VAL A 312 -8.36 -11.57 25.61
C VAL A 312 -8.04 -10.32 24.80
N SER A 313 -8.43 -10.31 23.53
CA SER A 313 -8.39 -9.13 22.68
C SER A 313 -9.76 -8.47 22.68
N ALA A 314 -9.78 -7.16 22.92
CA ALA A 314 -11.01 -6.37 22.98
C ALA A 314 -10.93 -5.12 22.09
N SER A 315 -12.05 -4.73 21.49
CA SER A 315 -12.17 -3.51 20.69
C SER A 315 -12.03 -2.26 21.56
N ALA A 316 -11.39 -1.20 21.06
CA ALA A 316 -11.24 0.05 21.83
C ALA A 316 -12.55 0.84 22.00
N GLY A 317 -13.55 0.62 21.15
CA GLY A 317 -14.79 1.40 21.09
C GLY A 317 -14.87 2.27 19.83
N ASN A 318 -16.06 2.78 19.51
CA ASN A 318 -16.32 3.55 18.28
C ASN A 318 -16.80 4.99 18.56
N SER A 319 -16.47 5.51 19.74
CA SER A 319 -17.00 6.76 20.31
C SER A 319 -16.01 7.94 20.27
N GLY A 320 -14.94 7.84 19.48
CA GLY A 320 -14.00 8.96 19.33
C GLY A 320 -14.45 9.99 18.27
N PRO A 321 -13.67 11.06 17.99
CA PRO A 321 -12.28 11.29 18.36
C PRO A 321 -12.02 11.92 19.73
N GLY A 322 -13.05 12.11 20.53
CA GLY A 322 -12.90 12.64 21.90
C GLY A 322 -11.92 11.82 22.75
N LYS A 323 -11.12 12.49 23.58
CA LYS A 323 -10.29 11.82 24.60
C LYS A 323 -11.15 11.09 25.62
N TYR A 324 -10.59 10.07 26.26
CA TYR A 324 -11.28 9.24 27.27
C TYR A 324 -12.51 8.50 26.73
N SER A 325 -12.55 8.24 25.43
CA SER A 325 -13.64 7.50 24.78
C SER A 325 -13.36 6.00 24.70
N VAL A 326 -12.17 5.54 25.10
CA VAL A 326 -11.82 4.11 25.13
C VAL A 326 -12.69 3.35 26.13
N GLU A 327 -13.30 2.26 25.67
CA GLU A 327 -14.31 1.48 26.41
C GLU A 327 -13.68 0.28 27.13
N ASN A 328 -12.76 -0.44 26.46
CA ASN A 328 -12.04 -1.57 27.04
C ASN A 328 -10.62 -1.16 27.45
N PHE A 329 -10.37 -0.92 28.74
CA PHE A 329 -9.10 -0.32 29.18
C PHE A 329 -8.38 -1.06 30.32
N ALA A 330 -8.85 -2.24 30.75
CA ALA A 330 -8.17 -3.05 31.75
C ALA A 330 -6.74 -3.46 31.31
N PRO A 331 -5.77 -3.53 32.24
CA PRO A 331 -4.37 -3.81 31.91
C PRO A 331 -4.13 -5.22 31.36
N TRP A 332 -4.94 -6.21 31.75
CA TRP A 332 -4.83 -7.58 31.25
C TRP A 332 -5.49 -7.78 29.87
N LEU A 333 -6.32 -6.84 29.40
CA LEU A 333 -6.91 -6.84 28.05
C LEU A 333 -5.93 -6.34 26.99
N LEU A 334 -5.91 -6.94 25.81
CA LEU A 334 -5.28 -6.39 24.61
C LEU A 334 -6.29 -5.51 23.85
N THR A 335 -6.21 -4.19 24.05
CA THR A 335 -7.17 -3.21 23.53
C THR A 335 -6.77 -2.71 22.15
N VAL A 336 -7.67 -2.82 21.17
CA VAL A 336 -7.36 -2.64 19.74
C VAL A 336 -8.12 -1.46 19.13
N ALA A 337 -7.38 -0.47 18.63
CA ALA A 337 -7.92 0.61 17.80
C ALA A 337 -8.13 0.18 16.34
N ALA A 338 -8.88 0.98 15.59
CA ALA A 338 -9.15 0.76 14.16
C ALA A 338 -8.40 1.77 13.30
N SER A 339 -7.64 1.26 12.33
CA SER A 339 -6.99 2.06 11.30
C SER A 339 -7.49 1.73 9.90
N THR A 340 -7.33 2.69 9.00
CA THR A 340 -7.60 2.54 7.58
C THR A 340 -6.63 1.58 6.92
N ILE A 341 -7.10 0.98 5.82
CA ILE A 341 -6.25 0.33 4.83
C ILE A 341 -6.16 1.23 3.61
N ASP A 342 -5.23 0.92 2.72
CA ASP A 342 -5.03 1.67 1.48
C ASP A 342 -6.09 1.40 0.39
N ARG A 343 -7.14 0.64 0.69
CA ARG A 343 -8.36 0.55 -0.12
C ARG A 343 -9.42 1.44 0.51
N LYS A 344 -10.06 2.26 -0.32
CA LYS A 344 -11.17 3.14 0.05
C LYS A 344 -12.33 2.97 -0.92
N PHE A 345 -13.57 2.86 -0.45
CA PHE A 345 -14.74 2.85 -1.32
C PHE A 345 -15.28 4.25 -1.59
N ILE A 346 -15.51 4.55 -2.86
CA ILE A 346 -16.09 5.83 -3.29
C ILE A 346 -17.36 5.58 -4.08
N SER A 347 -18.36 6.45 -3.89
CA SER A 347 -19.65 6.45 -4.58
C SER A 347 -19.77 7.84 -5.23
N GLN A 348 -19.66 7.91 -6.55
CA GLN A 348 -19.64 9.21 -7.22
C GLN A 348 -21.05 9.79 -7.34
N VAL A 349 -21.17 11.10 -7.18
CA VAL A 349 -22.41 11.86 -7.42
C VAL A 349 -22.22 12.67 -8.69
N LYS A 350 -22.98 12.36 -9.74
CA LYS A 350 -23.00 13.10 -11.00
C LYS A 350 -24.23 13.98 -11.09
N LEU A 351 -24.05 15.26 -11.32
CA LEU A 351 -25.13 16.24 -11.47
C LEU A 351 -25.54 16.43 -12.93
N GLY A 352 -26.72 16.98 -13.15
CA GLY A 352 -27.27 17.25 -14.50
C GLY A 352 -26.50 18.30 -15.30
N ASN A 353 -25.68 19.12 -14.64
CA ASN A 353 -24.76 20.07 -15.29
C ASN A 353 -23.41 19.42 -15.71
N GLY A 354 -23.21 18.13 -15.40
CA GLY A 354 -21.98 17.41 -15.72
C GLY A 354 -20.94 17.36 -14.61
N ASP A 355 -21.13 18.12 -13.52
CA ASP A 355 -20.23 18.07 -12.37
C ASP A 355 -20.27 16.69 -11.69
N VAL A 356 -19.11 16.23 -11.23
CA VAL A 356 -18.96 14.95 -10.53
C VAL A 356 -18.26 15.21 -9.20
N TYR A 357 -18.86 14.73 -8.11
CA TYR A 357 -18.30 14.80 -6.77
C TYR A 357 -18.01 13.40 -6.25
N GLN A 358 -16.90 13.27 -5.52
CA GLN A 358 -16.48 12.01 -4.94
C GLN A 358 -17.05 11.89 -3.54
N GLY A 359 -18.09 11.05 -3.38
CA GLY A 359 -18.57 10.67 -2.07
C GLY A 359 -18.10 9.30 -1.63
N MET A 360 -18.50 8.91 -0.43
CA MET A 360 -18.21 7.61 0.15
C MET A 360 -19.49 6.88 0.51
N ALA A 361 -19.53 5.62 0.11
CA ALA A 361 -20.52 4.62 0.48
C ALA A 361 -20.07 3.29 -0.12
N VAL A 362 -20.59 2.19 0.40
CA VAL A 362 -20.60 0.90 -0.29
C VAL A 362 -21.97 0.76 -0.96
N ASN A 363 -22.13 1.47 -2.07
CA ASN A 363 -23.30 1.44 -2.93
C ASN A 363 -23.16 0.32 -3.97
N THR A 364 -24.00 -0.70 -3.86
CA THR A 364 -23.99 -1.85 -4.77
C THR A 364 -24.89 -1.67 -5.99
N HIS A 365 -25.73 -0.61 -6.00
CA HIS A 365 -26.72 -0.38 -7.04
C HIS A 365 -26.14 0.43 -8.21
N SER A 366 -26.35 -0.07 -9.42
CA SER A 366 -26.07 0.68 -10.65
C SER A 366 -27.33 1.36 -11.13
N SER A 367 -27.21 2.65 -11.42
CA SER A 367 -28.22 3.49 -12.06
C SER A 367 -28.03 3.57 -13.59
N ASN A 368 -27.05 2.83 -14.15
CA ASN A 368 -26.68 2.82 -15.58
C ASN A 368 -26.52 4.23 -16.19
N GLY A 369 -26.11 5.21 -15.36
CA GLY A 369 -25.92 6.61 -15.76
C GLY A 369 -27.20 7.44 -15.90
N ALA A 370 -28.38 6.92 -15.54
CA ALA A 370 -29.63 7.65 -15.60
C ALA A 370 -29.69 8.80 -14.57
N LEU A 371 -30.00 10.01 -15.04
CA LEU A 371 -30.16 11.20 -14.19
C LEU A 371 -31.62 11.32 -13.72
N TYR A 372 -31.82 11.45 -12.41
CA TYR A 372 -33.12 11.62 -11.78
C TYR A 372 -33.30 13.04 -11.25
N PRO A 373 -34.54 13.54 -11.09
CA PRO A 373 -34.79 14.83 -10.42
C PRO A 373 -34.09 14.88 -9.06
N LEU A 374 -33.43 15.98 -8.72
CA LEU A 374 -32.79 16.20 -7.42
C LEU A 374 -33.72 17.09 -6.57
N ILE A 375 -34.02 16.67 -5.34
CA ILE A 375 -34.80 17.47 -4.39
C ILE A 375 -34.03 17.67 -3.09
N TYR A 376 -33.97 18.90 -2.60
CA TYR A 376 -33.44 19.15 -1.26
C TYR A 376 -34.52 18.88 -0.22
N ALA A 377 -34.18 18.08 0.78
CA ALA A 377 -35.13 17.55 1.74
C ALA A 377 -35.91 18.62 2.53
N ALA A 378 -35.29 19.77 2.83
CA ALA A 378 -35.96 20.89 3.49
C ALA A 378 -37.13 21.47 2.66
N ASN A 379 -37.18 21.19 1.36
CA ASN A 379 -38.22 21.63 0.44
C ASN A 379 -39.28 20.55 0.18
N ALA A 380 -39.16 19.38 0.81
CA ALA A 380 -40.12 18.28 0.73
C ALA A 380 -40.66 17.84 2.11
N PRO A 381 -41.04 18.75 3.02
CA PRO A 381 -41.53 18.35 4.34
C PRO A 381 -42.90 17.69 4.24
N ASN A 382 -43.11 16.63 5.04
CA ASN A 382 -44.43 16.06 5.26
C ASN A 382 -45.27 16.99 6.16
N ALA A 383 -45.80 18.06 5.55
CA ALA A 383 -46.61 19.06 6.24
C ALA A 383 -47.89 18.45 6.83
N SER A 384 -48.41 17.37 6.23
CA SER A 384 -49.61 16.68 6.73
C SER A 384 -49.40 15.97 8.07
N ALA A 385 -48.15 15.60 8.37
CA ALA A 385 -47.75 15.04 9.66
C ALA A 385 -47.13 16.09 10.61
N GLY A 386 -47.19 17.38 10.27
CA GLY A 386 -46.71 18.48 11.12
C GLY A 386 -45.22 18.81 11.00
N PHE A 387 -44.50 18.20 10.05
CA PHE A 387 -43.08 18.48 9.82
C PHE A 387 -42.86 19.69 8.91
N ASN A 388 -41.67 20.28 8.99
CA ASN A 388 -41.29 21.48 8.24
C ASN A 388 -39.85 21.37 7.70
N GLY A 389 -39.37 22.40 7.00
CA GLY A 389 -38.05 22.39 6.38
C GLY A 389 -36.87 22.23 7.35
N SER A 390 -37.02 22.66 8.61
CA SER A 390 -35.94 22.55 9.61
C SER A 390 -35.76 21.13 10.16
N THR A 391 -36.78 20.28 10.05
CA THR A 391 -36.76 18.88 10.49
C THR A 391 -36.52 17.93 9.31
N SER A 392 -37.29 18.11 8.23
CA SER A 392 -37.17 17.29 7.01
C SER A 392 -35.79 17.34 6.35
N ARG A 393 -34.99 18.41 6.53
CA ARG A 393 -33.62 18.49 5.99
C ARG A 393 -32.71 17.34 6.42
N PHE A 394 -32.98 16.73 7.57
CA PHE A 394 -32.24 15.58 8.09
C PHE A 394 -32.76 14.24 7.57
N CYS A 395 -33.85 14.24 6.81
CA CYS A 395 -34.45 13.07 6.16
C CYS A 395 -34.77 11.89 7.11
N GLU A 396 -35.16 12.18 8.33
CA GLU A 396 -35.67 11.18 9.26
C GLU A 396 -36.94 10.52 8.70
N GLN A 397 -37.17 9.27 9.09
CA GLN A 397 -38.33 8.50 8.62
C GLN A 397 -39.65 9.21 8.95
N GLY A 398 -40.53 9.35 7.94
CA GLY A 398 -41.83 10.01 8.08
C GLY A 398 -41.81 11.54 7.95
N THR A 399 -40.64 12.18 7.96
CA THR A 399 -40.51 13.65 7.86
C THR A 399 -40.62 14.19 6.44
N LEU A 400 -40.46 13.32 5.43
CA LEU A 400 -40.49 13.66 4.00
C LEU A 400 -41.86 13.36 3.37
N ASP A 401 -42.34 14.24 2.49
CA ASP A 401 -43.54 14.01 1.68
C ASP A 401 -43.27 12.98 0.59
N ASP A 402 -44.01 11.87 0.62
CA ASP A 402 -43.85 10.74 -0.29
C ASP A 402 -44.18 11.10 -1.75
N LYS A 403 -45.12 12.03 -1.99
CA LYS A 403 -45.49 12.46 -3.34
C LYS A 403 -44.41 13.33 -3.96
N LEU A 404 -43.70 14.12 -3.17
CA LEU A 404 -42.63 15.01 -3.63
C LEU A 404 -41.30 14.26 -3.86
N CYS A 405 -40.99 13.27 -3.02
CA CYS A 405 -39.73 12.53 -3.08
C CYS A 405 -39.75 11.36 -4.08
N LYS A 406 -40.93 10.83 -4.43
CA LYS A 406 -41.05 9.65 -5.30
C LYS A 406 -40.36 9.83 -6.64
N GLY A 407 -39.42 8.93 -6.96
CA GLY A 407 -38.71 8.93 -8.24
C GLY A 407 -37.55 9.95 -8.34
N SER A 408 -37.20 10.62 -7.24
CA SER A 408 -36.14 11.62 -7.15
C SER A 408 -34.91 11.14 -6.36
N VAL A 409 -33.77 11.79 -6.55
CA VAL A 409 -32.62 11.72 -5.63
C VAL A 409 -32.80 12.81 -4.57
N VAL A 410 -32.74 12.45 -3.30
CA VAL A 410 -32.94 13.38 -2.18
C VAL A 410 -31.59 13.82 -1.61
N LEU A 411 -31.38 15.13 -1.46
CA LEU A 411 -30.24 15.71 -0.76
C LEU A 411 -30.62 15.96 0.70
N CYS A 412 -29.88 15.33 1.62
CA CYS A 412 -30.07 15.40 3.06
C CYS A 412 -28.86 16.06 3.73
N ASP A 413 -29.10 16.75 4.85
CA ASP A 413 -28.06 17.14 5.77
C ASP A 413 -27.83 16.04 6.81
N ALA A 414 -26.59 15.87 7.25
CA ALA A 414 -26.32 15.03 8.42
C ALA A 414 -26.88 15.70 9.69
N ALA A 415 -27.50 14.90 10.56
CA ALA A 415 -27.95 15.35 11.88
C ALA A 415 -26.76 15.41 12.87
N SER A 416 -26.88 16.23 13.91
CA SER A 416 -25.82 16.46 14.90
C SER A 416 -25.58 15.28 15.85
N ASP A 417 -26.50 14.32 15.90
CA ASP A 417 -26.56 13.17 16.82
C ASP A 417 -26.26 11.82 16.15
N GLY A 418 -26.04 11.79 14.83
CA GLY A 418 -25.52 10.60 14.17
C GLY A 418 -26.17 10.27 12.83
N PHE A 419 -25.66 9.16 12.32
CA PHE A 419 -25.81 8.60 11.00
C PHE A 419 -27.24 8.63 10.42
N ASN A 420 -27.41 9.25 9.24
CA ASN A 420 -28.59 9.07 8.40
C ASN A 420 -28.34 7.91 7.44
N ASP A 421 -29.08 6.82 7.61
CA ASP A 421 -28.95 5.58 6.84
C ASP A 421 -29.66 5.60 5.46
N GLY A 422 -30.28 6.74 5.10
CA GLY A 422 -31.03 6.90 3.87
C GLY A 422 -32.41 6.22 3.87
N SER A 423 -32.86 5.67 5.01
CA SER A 423 -34.15 4.98 5.12
C SER A 423 -35.33 5.92 4.92
N GLY A 424 -35.29 7.15 5.45
CA GLY A 424 -36.36 8.13 5.29
C GLY A 424 -36.68 8.44 3.82
N PRO A 425 -35.68 8.83 2.99
CA PRO A 425 -35.87 9.00 1.55
C PRO A 425 -36.37 7.73 0.86
N GLN A 426 -35.85 6.55 1.24
CA GLN A 426 -36.29 5.27 0.69
C GLN A 426 -37.79 5.02 0.97
N PHE A 427 -38.25 5.24 2.20
CA PHE A 427 -39.68 5.12 2.57
C PHE A 427 -40.56 6.14 1.85
N ALA A 428 -40.03 7.34 1.57
CA ALA A 428 -40.68 8.36 0.76
C ALA A 428 -40.66 8.06 -0.76
N GLY A 429 -40.12 6.91 -1.18
CA GLY A 429 -40.12 6.46 -2.58
C GLY A 429 -39.03 7.08 -3.46
N ALA A 430 -38.01 7.68 -2.86
CA ALA A 430 -36.84 8.20 -3.58
C ALA A 430 -36.04 7.05 -4.26
N VAL A 431 -35.22 7.41 -5.24
CA VAL A 431 -34.38 6.47 -6.02
C VAL A 431 -32.88 6.58 -5.69
N GLY A 432 -32.48 7.59 -4.93
CA GLY A 432 -31.16 7.68 -4.31
C GLY A 432 -31.10 8.79 -3.25
N THR A 433 -30.04 8.80 -2.45
CA THR A 433 -29.79 9.82 -1.42
C THR A 433 -28.37 10.34 -1.52
N ILE A 434 -28.22 11.65 -1.37
CA ILE A 434 -26.93 12.33 -1.19
C ILE A 434 -26.94 12.92 0.22
N ILE A 435 -25.95 12.59 1.04
CA ILE A 435 -25.82 13.14 2.38
C ILE A 435 -24.69 14.16 2.40
N ARG A 436 -24.96 15.35 2.92
CA ARG A 436 -23.94 16.36 3.21
C ARG A 436 -23.46 16.17 4.65
N ALA A 437 -22.22 15.69 4.81
CA ALA A 437 -21.61 15.50 6.12
C ALA A 437 -21.24 16.84 6.79
N GLU A 438 -21.27 16.87 8.13
CA GLU A 438 -20.82 18.04 8.91
C GLU A 438 -19.28 18.07 9.11
N GLY A 439 -18.61 16.92 9.00
CA GLY A 439 -17.16 16.77 9.21
C GLY A 439 -16.47 15.92 8.12
N GLU A 440 -15.16 15.71 8.28
CA GLU A 440 -14.44 14.74 7.45
C GLU A 440 -14.91 13.33 7.79
N TYR A 441 -15.27 12.59 6.74
CA TYR A 441 -15.75 11.23 6.83
C TYR A 441 -14.64 10.34 6.23
N ASP A 442 -14.30 9.25 6.89
CA ASP A 442 -13.11 8.44 6.53
C ASP A 442 -13.39 6.94 6.40
N PHE A 443 -14.66 6.56 6.33
CA PHE A 443 -15.12 5.19 6.18
C PHE A 443 -16.42 5.12 5.36
N ALA A 444 -16.71 3.96 4.77
CA ALA A 444 -17.89 3.76 3.94
C ALA A 444 -18.90 2.82 4.60
N PHE A 445 -20.18 3.16 4.51
CA PHE A 445 -21.27 2.31 4.99
C PHE A 445 -21.88 1.50 3.85
N GLN A 446 -22.16 0.23 4.13
CA GLN A 446 -22.94 -0.63 3.24
C GLN A 446 -24.42 -0.45 3.49
N ILE A 447 -25.12 0.03 2.47
CA ILE A 447 -26.55 0.33 2.53
C ILE A 447 -27.24 -0.35 1.32
N LYS A 448 -28.43 -0.90 1.55
CA LYS A 448 -29.28 -1.56 0.53
C LYS A 448 -29.94 -0.57 -0.45
N TYR A 449 -29.57 0.70 -0.40
CA TYR A 449 -30.20 1.78 -1.14
C TYR A 449 -29.13 2.71 -1.74
N PRO A 450 -29.30 3.24 -2.98
CA PRO A 450 -28.30 4.11 -3.60
C PRO A 450 -28.00 5.34 -2.75
N LEU A 451 -26.80 5.38 -2.18
CA LEU A 451 -26.40 6.44 -1.27
C LEU A 451 -24.97 6.89 -1.55
N SER A 452 -24.71 8.17 -1.31
CA SER A 452 -23.37 8.73 -1.29
C SER A 452 -23.25 9.83 -0.24
N VAL A 453 -22.25 9.72 0.64
CA VAL A 453 -21.92 10.76 1.62
C VAL A 453 -20.84 11.67 1.03
N LEU A 454 -21.16 12.95 0.89
CA LEU A 454 -20.23 13.98 0.44
C LEU A 454 -19.68 14.74 1.65
N GLY A 455 -18.40 15.07 1.58
CA GLY A 455 -17.79 16.00 2.54
C GLY A 455 -18.49 17.36 2.51
N PRO A 456 -18.34 18.17 3.58
CA PRO A 456 -19.11 19.41 3.77
C PRO A 456 -19.00 20.37 2.58
N ASN A 457 -17.81 20.48 1.98
CA ASN A 457 -17.56 21.36 0.84
C ASN A 457 -18.29 20.91 -0.44
N ASP A 458 -18.25 19.62 -0.75
CA ASP A 458 -18.87 19.11 -1.98
C ASP A 458 -20.39 19.00 -1.82
N GLY A 459 -20.89 18.60 -0.66
CA GLY A 459 -22.32 18.64 -0.37
C GLY A 459 -22.89 20.06 -0.42
N ALA A 460 -22.14 21.08 0.03
CA ALA A 460 -22.54 22.48 -0.13
C ALA A 460 -22.64 22.92 -1.59
N LYS A 461 -21.73 22.45 -2.47
CA LYS A 461 -21.82 22.72 -3.92
C LYS A 461 -23.04 22.07 -4.55
N VAL A 462 -23.39 20.84 -4.17
CA VAL A 462 -24.62 20.17 -4.63
C VAL A 462 -25.87 20.96 -4.20
N LEU A 463 -25.90 21.45 -2.96
CA LEU A 463 -26.98 22.31 -2.47
C LEU A 463 -27.09 23.62 -3.27
N GLN A 464 -25.96 24.26 -3.59
CA GLN A 464 -25.94 25.46 -4.43
C GLN A 464 -26.43 25.18 -5.85
N TYR A 465 -26.05 24.04 -6.44
CA TYR A 465 -26.54 23.61 -7.75
C TYR A 465 -28.07 23.46 -7.76
N TYR A 466 -28.63 22.85 -6.71
CA TYR A 466 -30.07 22.68 -6.55
C TYR A 466 -30.81 24.04 -6.59
N TYR A 467 -30.33 25.05 -5.85
CA TYR A 467 -30.97 26.37 -5.83
C TYR A 467 -30.79 27.19 -7.12
N LYS A 468 -29.73 26.95 -7.89
CA LYS A 468 -29.40 27.71 -9.11
C LYS A 468 -30.03 27.15 -10.38
N THR A 469 -30.56 25.94 -10.35
CA THR A 469 -31.03 25.21 -11.53
C THR A 469 -32.53 25.01 -11.45
N SER A 470 -33.26 25.30 -12.54
CA SER A 470 -34.74 25.18 -12.56
C SER A 470 -35.24 23.73 -12.51
N HIS A 471 -34.46 22.79 -13.06
CA HIS A 471 -34.78 21.36 -13.08
C HIS A 471 -33.52 20.56 -12.69
N PRO A 472 -33.09 20.63 -11.42
CA PRO A 472 -31.86 20.00 -10.98
C PRO A 472 -32.00 18.48 -11.09
N LYS A 473 -30.93 17.82 -11.53
CA LYS A 473 -30.87 16.37 -11.64
C LYS A 473 -29.59 15.83 -11.03
N ALA A 474 -29.63 14.61 -10.51
CA ALA A 474 -28.47 13.94 -9.98
C ALA A 474 -28.54 12.42 -10.23
N ASN A 475 -27.37 11.80 -10.13
CA ASN A 475 -27.17 10.38 -10.22
C ASN A 475 -26.19 9.97 -9.11
N VAL A 476 -26.53 8.92 -8.37
CA VAL A 476 -25.61 8.25 -7.44
C VAL A 476 -25.09 7.00 -8.14
N ALA A 477 -23.79 6.96 -8.36
CA ALA A 477 -23.12 5.88 -9.07
C ALA A 477 -22.88 4.67 -8.16
N LYS A 478 -22.78 3.48 -8.75
CA LYS A 478 -22.28 2.29 -8.04
C LYS A 478 -20.88 2.60 -7.50
N SER A 479 -20.56 2.10 -6.32
CA SER A 479 -19.24 2.32 -5.75
C SER A 479 -18.13 1.65 -6.54
N GLU A 480 -16.92 2.15 -6.36
CA GLU A 480 -15.68 1.54 -6.82
C GLU A 480 -14.63 1.59 -5.70
N GLY A 481 -13.68 0.66 -5.73
CA GLY A 481 -12.53 0.67 -4.81
C GLY A 481 -11.40 1.50 -5.40
N VAL A 482 -10.92 2.49 -4.66
CA VAL A 482 -9.75 3.31 -5.01
C VAL A 482 -8.63 3.13 -4.00
N PHE A 483 -7.42 3.51 -4.40
CA PHE A 483 -6.26 3.47 -3.52
C PHE A 483 -6.14 4.77 -2.72
N ASP A 484 -5.99 4.67 -1.39
CA ASP A 484 -5.74 5.81 -0.49
C ASP A 484 -4.29 5.77 0.03
N ASN A 485 -3.46 6.67 -0.48
CA ASN A 485 -2.05 6.79 -0.10
C ASN A 485 -1.83 7.38 1.31
N ARG A 486 -2.90 7.82 1.99
CA ARG A 486 -2.82 8.34 3.36
C ARG A 486 -2.80 7.22 4.40
N ALA A 487 -3.29 6.03 4.07
CA ALA A 487 -3.34 4.89 4.98
C ALA A 487 -1.93 4.37 5.40
N PRO A 488 -1.78 3.75 6.59
CA PRO A 488 -2.78 3.68 7.65
C PRO A 488 -2.83 4.99 8.46
N TYR A 489 -4.04 5.39 8.84
CA TYR A 489 -4.31 6.37 9.89
C TYR A 489 -5.48 5.85 10.75
N VAL A 490 -5.57 6.30 11.99
CA VAL A 490 -6.62 5.89 12.93
C VAL A 490 -7.94 6.51 12.50
N ALA A 491 -8.98 5.68 12.43
CA ALA A 491 -10.29 6.09 11.96
C ALA A 491 -10.93 7.12 12.90
N SER A 492 -11.71 8.05 12.35
CA SER A 492 -12.39 9.12 13.10
C SER A 492 -13.28 8.59 14.23
N PHE A 493 -13.90 7.42 14.10
CA PHE A 493 -14.72 6.80 15.14
C PHE A 493 -13.91 6.06 16.21
N SER A 494 -12.71 5.55 15.91
CA SER A 494 -11.97 4.61 16.79
C SER A 494 -11.62 5.24 18.14
N SER A 495 -12.25 4.84 19.24
CA SER A 495 -12.08 5.48 20.56
C SER A 495 -10.63 5.72 21.01
N ARG A 496 -10.42 6.82 21.75
CA ARG A 496 -9.10 7.36 22.15
C ARG A 496 -8.90 7.23 23.65
N GLY A 497 -7.64 7.04 24.04
CA GLY A 497 -7.19 7.27 25.41
C GLY A 497 -7.26 8.75 25.83
N PRO A 498 -6.75 9.10 27.02
CA PRO A 498 -6.12 8.20 28.00
C PRO A 498 -7.11 7.19 28.60
N ASN A 499 -6.59 6.17 29.30
CA ASN A 499 -7.42 5.28 30.10
C ASN A 499 -8.17 6.11 31.18
N PRO A 500 -9.52 6.03 31.24
CA PRO A 500 -10.35 6.86 32.11
C PRO A 500 -10.23 6.51 33.60
N ILE A 501 -9.86 5.26 33.94
CA ILE A 501 -9.70 4.80 35.32
C ILE A 501 -8.24 4.90 35.78
N THR A 502 -7.30 4.57 34.90
CA THR A 502 -5.86 4.59 35.20
C THR A 502 -5.09 5.39 34.15
N SER A 503 -5.02 6.71 34.30
CA SER A 503 -4.36 7.59 33.33
C SER A 503 -2.86 7.32 33.11
N ASN A 504 -2.21 6.61 34.04
CA ASN A 504 -0.81 6.18 33.94
C ASN A 504 -0.62 4.86 33.16
N LEU A 505 -1.68 4.32 32.58
CA LEU A 505 -1.64 3.16 31.70
C LEU A 505 -2.07 3.60 30.30
N LEU A 506 -1.20 3.40 29.31
CA LEU A 506 -1.48 3.78 27.93
C LEU A 506 -2.57 2.87 27.35
N LYS A 507 -3.60 3.48 26.77
CA LYS A 507 -4.63 2.82 25.95
C LYS A 507 -4.99 3.70 24.74
N PRO A 508 -5.37 3.10 23.59
CA PRO A 508 -5.38 1.67 23.27
C PRO A 508 -3.95 1.07 23.24
N ASP A 509 -3.81 -0.24 23.16
CA ASP A 509 -2.49 -0.89 23.19
C ASP A 509 -1.80 -0.85 21.82
N LEU A 510 -2.56 -1.07 20.75
CA LEU A 510 -2.12 -1.02 19.36
C LEU A 510 -3.32 -0.81 18.43
N THR A 511 -3.08 -0.67 17.13
CA THR A 511 -4.12 -0.59 16.10
C THR A 511 -4.00 -1.71 15.05
N ALA A 512 -5.12 -1.99 14.38
CA ALA A 512 -5.18 -2.92 13.26
C ALA A 512 -6.26 -2.49 12.24
N PRO A 513 -6.28 -3.10 11.04
CA PRO A 513 -7.27 -2.80 10.00
C PRO A 513 -8.70 -2.94 10.52
N GLY A 514 -9.44 -1.83 10.53
CA GLY A 514 -10.82 -1.77 11.02
C GLY A 514 -11.75 -0.94 10.15
N VAL A 515 -11.34 -0.57 8.94
CA VAL A 515 -12.15 0.25 8.01
C VAL A 515 -12.31 -0.46 6.67
N ASP A 516 -13.55 -0.50 6.18
CA ASP A 516 -13.95 -1.05 4.89
C ASP A 516 -13.50 -2.49 4.67
N ILE A 517 -13.65 -3.35 5.69
CA ILE A 517 -13.18 -4.75 5.66
C ILE A 517 -14.26 -5.67 5.13
N LEU A 518 -13.90 -6.47 4.13
CA LEU A 518 -14.75 -7.52 3.57
C LEU A 518 -14.58 -8.81 4.38
N ALA A 519 -15.69 -9.39 4.83
CA ALA A 519 -15.71 -10.69 5.50
C ALA A 519 -17.06 -11.40 5.32
N ALA A 520 -17.17 -12.64 5.84
CA ALA A 520 -18.41 -13.41 5.75
C ALA A 520 -19.56 -12.72 6.47
N TRP A 521 -20.78 -12.93 6.00
CA TRP A 521 -21.97 -12.29 6.56
C TRP A 521 -23.14 -13.26 6.67
N SER A 522 -23.99 -13.06 7.67
CA SER A 522 -25.20 -13.87 7.82
C SER A 522 -26.26 -13.42 6.80
N PRO A 523 -26.76 -14.31 5.93
CA PRO A 523 -27.83 -13.98 4.99
C PRO A 523 -29.17 -13.70 5.69
N LEU A 524 -29.30 -14.02 6.99
CA LEU A 524 -30.47 -13.70 7.81
C LEU A 524 -30.52 -12.23 8.26
N SER A 525 -29.40 -11.51 8.11
CA SER A 525 -29.29 -10.12 8.50
C SER A 525 -30.29 -9.22 7.77
N LEU A 526 -30.99 -8.38 8.54
CA LEU A 526 -31.89 -7.37 8.00
C LEU A 526 -31.13 -6.27 7.23
N GLN A 527 -29.86 -6.03 7.56
CA GLN A 527 -29.05 -4.95 6.98
C GLN A 527 -28.43 -5.35 5.64
N ILE A 528 -27.91 -6.58 5.50
CA ILE A 528 -27.20 -7.04 4.30
C ILE A 528 -27.69 -8.43 3.88
N SER A 529 -28.27 -8.53 2.69
CA SER A 529 -28.75 -9.80 2.11
C SER A 529 -27.71 -10.35 1.12
N SER A 530 -26.53 -10.67 1.64
CA SER A 530 -25.37 -11.18 0.89
C SER A 530 -24.59 -12.15 1.79
N LEU A 531 -23.83 -13.06 1.17
CA LEU A 531 -22.94 -13.99 1.89
C LEU A 531 -21.68 -13.31 2.44
N TYR A 532 -21.42 -12.08 1.99
CA TYR A 532 -20.32 -11.23 2.45
C TYR A 532 -20.82 -9.82 2.73
N GLY A 533 -20.14 -9.14 3.65
CA GLY A 533 -20.40 -7.76 4.04
C GLY A 533 -19.10 -6.97 4.14
N ILE A 534 -19.20 -5.65 3.92
CA ILE A 534 -18.11 -4.69 4.13
C ILE A 534 -18.48 -3.81 5.31
N MET A 535 -17.67 -3.84 6.37
CA MET A 535 -17.91 -3.08 7.60
C MET A 535 -16.66 -2.36 8.11
N SER A 536 -16.91 -1.36 8.96
CA SER A 536 -15.91 -0.60 9.69
C SER A 536 -16.24 -0.60 11.18
N GLY A 537 -15.22 -0.60 12.02
CA GLY A 537 -15.35 -0.59 13.48
C GLY A 537 -14.08 -1.10 14.17
N THR A 538 -13.89 -0.75 15.44
CA THR A 538 -12.88 -1.40 16.29
C THR A 538 -13.23 -2.87 16.58
N SER A 539 -14.51 -3.22 16.44
CA SER A 539 -14.98 -4.60 16.38
C SER A 539 -14.45 -5.39 15.18
N ILE A 540 -14.00 -4.72 14.13
CA ILE A 540 -13.40 -5.34 12.95
C ILE A 540 -11.88 -5.46 13.11
N SER A 541 -11.23 -4.53 13.81
CA SER A 541 -9.79 -4.58 14.06
C SER A 541 -9.42 -5.58 15.18
N CYS A 542 -10.25 -5.72 16.22
CA CYS A 542 -10.11 -6.71 17.28
C CYS A 542 -9.85 -8.16 16.77
N PRO A 543 -10.67 -8.72 15.86
CA PRO A 543 -10.43 -10.07 15.33
C PRO A 543 -9.18 -10.18 14.46
N HIS A 544 -8.68 -9.08 13.84
CA HIS A 544 -7.36 -9.11 13.17
C HIS A 544 -6.24 -9.36 14.18
N VAL A 545 -6.29 -8.69 15.33
CA VAL A 545 -5.30 -8.87 16.40
C VAL A 545 -5.48 -10.22 17.09
N SER A 546 -6.72 -10.69 17.27
CA SER A 546 -7.02 -12.02 17.81
C SER A 546 -6.43 -13.13 16.93
N GLY A 547 -6.60 -13.02 15.61
CA GLY A 547 -5.97 -13.93 14.65
C GLY A 547 -4.44 -13.85 14.67
N SER A 548 -3.88 -12.65 14.84
CA SER A 548 -2.43 -12.45 14.94
C SER A 548 -1.85 -13.04 16.24
N ALA A 549 -2.57 -12.90 17.35
CA ALA A 549 -2.21 -13.52 18.63
C ALA A 549 -2.30 -15.05 18.57
N ALA A 550 -3.33 -15.60 17.89
CA ALA A 550 -3.49 -17.03 17.67
C ALA A 550 -2.34 -17.58 16.83
N TYR A 551 -1.94 -16.83 15.81
CA TYR A 551 -0.78 -17.14 14.99
C TYR A 551 0.50 -17.19 15.84
N VAL A 552 0.77 -16.17 16.67
CA VAL A 552 1.94 -16.17 17.58
C VAL A 552 1.88 -17.34 18.57
N LYS A 553 0.73 -17.63 19.17
CA LYS A 553 0.53 -18.75 20.09
C LYS A 553 0.74 -20.11 19.41
N SER A 554 0.43 -20.23 18.11
CA SER A 554 0.66 -21.47 17.36
C SER A 554 2.16 -21.83 17.24
N PHE A 555 3.03 -20.81 17.17
CA PHE A 555 4.48 -20.99 17.15
C PHE A 555 5.09 -21.05 18.55
N ASN A 556 4.43 -20.43 19.53
CA ASN A 556 4.89 -20.36 20.91
C ASN A 556 3.77 -20.82 21.88
N PRO A 557 3.41 -22.13 21.91
CA PRO A 557 2.24 -22.60 22.65
C PRO A 557 2.33 -22.41 24.17
N THR A 558 3.54 -22.24 24.71
CA THR A 558 3.82 -22.09 26.14
C THR A 558 3.88 -20.64 26.61
N TRP A 559 3.77 -19.66 25.70
CA TRP A 559 3.82 -18.25 26.09
C TRP A 559 2.58 -17.84 26.87
N SER A 560 2.79 -17.01 27.89
CA SER A 560 1.72 -16.39 28.66
C SER A 560 0.91 -15.41 27.79
N PRO A 561 -0.30 -15.03 28.23
CA PRO A 561 -1.04 -13.92 27.61
C PRO A 561 -0.23 -12.63 27.55
N ALA A 562 0.50 -12.29 28.61
CA ALA A 562 1.30 -11.08 28.70
C ALA A 562 2.49 -11.11 27.72
N ALA A 563 3.14 -12.26 27.54
CA ALA A 563 4.24 -12.42 26.57
C ALA A 563 3.75 -12.26 25.12
N ILE A 564 2.62 -12.88 24.75
CA ILE A 564 2.02 -12.72 23.41
C ILE A 564 1.62 -11.27 23.17
N LYS A 565 0.96 -10.66 24.16
CA LYS A 565 0.59 -9.23 24.13
C LYS A 565 1.83 -8.34 23.98
N SER A 566 2.88 -8.59 24.75
CA SER A 566 4.15 -7.86 24.65
C SER A 566 4.74 -7.99 23.25
N ALA A 567 4.81 -9.20 22.69
CA ALA A 567 5.38 -9.41 21.37
C ALA A 567 4.64 -8.62 20.28
N LEU A 568 3.31 -8.56 20.34
CA LEU A 568 2.51 -7.77 19.40
C LEU A 568 2.71 -6.26 19.56
N ILE A 569 2.87 -5.78 20.80
CA ILE A 569 3.05 -4.36 21.10
C ILE A 569 4.47 -3.89 20.74
N THR A 570 5.51 -4.61 21.15
CA THR A 570 6.91 -4.19 20.96
C THR A 570 7.39 -4.31 19.52
N THR A 571 6.69 -5.08 18.68
CA THR A 571 7.03 -5.26 17.26
C THR A 571 6.09 -4.52 16.30
N ALA A 572 5.12 -3.77 16.83
CA ALA A 572 4.18 -2.99 16.04
C ALA A 572 4.91 -1.97 15.15
N TYR A 573 4.39 -1.74 13.93
CA TYR A 573 4.89 -0.69 13.05
C TYR A 573 4.55 0.68 13.62
N ILE A 574 5.57 1.51 13.82
CA ILE A 574 5.41 2.88 14.32
C ILE A 574 4.49 3.68 13.39
N MET A 575 3.47 4.31 13.97
CA MET A 575 2.54 5.17 13.23
C MET A 575 2.94 6.63 13.31
N SER A 576 2.54 7.41 12.31
CA SER A 576 2.90 8.83 12.25
C SER A 576 2.01 9.67 13.17
N PRO A 577 2.58 10.39 14.16
CA PRO A 577 1.82 11.37 14.96
C PRO A 577 1.39 12.59 14.12
N LYS A 578 1.96 12.80 12.93
CA LYS A 578 1.49 13.85 12.00
C LYS A 578 0.14 13.52 11.36
N LYS A 579 -0.15 12.22 11.20
CA LYS A 579 -1.43 11.73 10.66
C LYS A 579 -2.46 11.48 11.77
N ASN A 580 -2.00 11.30 13.01
CA ASN A 580 -2.83 11.02 14.19
C ASN A 580 -2.37 11.93 15.33
N VAL A 581 -2.99 13.10 15.45
CA VAL A 581 -2.54 14.16 16.36
C VAL A 581 -2.59 13.75 17.83
N GLU A 582 -3.42 12.76 18.18
CA GLU A 582 -3.50 12.18 19.51
C GLU A 582 -2.42 11.11 19.81
N ALA A 583 -1.53 10.85 18.83
CA ALA A 583 -0.39 9.94 18.91
C ALA A 583 -0.72 8.58 19.57
N GLU A 584 -0.02 8.22 20.65
CA GLU A 584 -0.19 6.93 21.33
C GLU A 584 -1.59 6.76 21.94
N PHE A 585 -2.32 7.84 22.24
CA PHE A 585 -3.73 7.73 22.67
C PHE A 585 -4.69 7.36 21.52
N ALA A 586 -4.25 7.42 20.27
CA ALA A 586 -5.00 6.92 19.12
C ALA A 586 -4.54 5.52 18.67
N TYR A 587 -3.23 5.28 18.58
CA TYR A 587 -2.70 4.05 17.99
C TYR A 587 -1.91 3.14 18.95
N GLY A 588 -1.79 3.49 20.24
CA GLY A 588 -0.98 2.74 21.19
C GLY A 588 0.48 2.68 20.75
N ALA A 589 1.06 1.48 20.68
CA ALA A 589 2.42 1.29 20.16
C ALA A 589 2.52 1.39 18.62
N GLY A 590 1.41 1.32 17.90
CA GLY A 590 1.37 1.41 16.44
C GLY A 590 0.53 0.32 15.78
N HIS A 591 0.79 0.06 14.50
CA HIS A 591 0.02 -0.87 13.68
C HIS A 591 0.56 -2.30 13.80
N VAL A 592 -0.31 -3.28 14.07
CA VAL A 592 0.10 -4.67 14.33
C VAL A 592 0.98 -5.27 13.21
N ASN A 593 1.99 -6.05 13.62
CA ASN A 593 2.92 -6.78 12.75
C ASN A 593 2.98 -8.27 13.16
N PRO A 594 2.14 -9.14 12.59
CA PRO A 594 2.03 -10.53 13.02
C PRO A 594 3.32 -11.34 12.83
N LEU A 595 4.09 -11.04 11.77
CA LEU A 595 5.35 -11.75 11.48
C LEU A 595 6.49 -11.30 12.40
N GLY A 596 6.57 -10.00 12.71
CA GLY A 596 7.53 -9.47 13.68
C GLY A 596 7.33 -10.08 15.08
N ALA A 597 6.08 -10.24 15.49
CA ALA A 597 5.71 -10.79 16.80
C ALA A 597 6.11 -12.26 17.01
N LEU A 598 6.51 -13.00 15.97
CA LEU A 598 7.06 -14.36 16.13
C LEU A 598 8.44 -14.38 16.80
N LYS A 599 9.23 -13.32 16.59
CA LYS A 599 10.61 -13.21 17.09
C LYS A 599 10.86 -11.81 17.67
N PRO A 600 10.21 -11.47 18.80
CA PRO A 600 10.31 -10.14 19.40
C PRO A 600 11.67 -9.89 20.08
N GLY A 601 12.51 -10.94 20.24
CA GLY A 601 13.77 -10.89 20.99
C GLY A 601 13.52 -10.85 22.50
N LEU A 602 12.88 -9.79 22.98
CA LEU A 602 12.52 -9.59 24.38
C LEU A 602 11.01 -9.47 24.57
N VAL A 603 10.51 -9.95 25.71
CA VAL A 603 9.11 -9.74 26.12
C VAL A 603 9.02 -9.22 27.55
N TYR A 604 8.06 -8.32 27.76
CA TYR A 604 7.60 -7.86 29.06
C TYR A 604 6.52 -8.83 29.56
N ASP A 605 6.97 -9.88 30.22
CA ASP A 605 6.08 -10.92 30.75
C ASP A 605 5.48 -10.48 32.10
N ALA A 606 4.26 -10.90 32.39
CA ALA A 606 3.54 -10.57 33.62
C ALA A 606 2.63 -11.72 34.02
N ASP A 607 2.48 -11.93 35.33
CA ASP A 607 1.61 -12.95 35.90
C ASP A 607 0.51 -12.34 36.81
N GLU A 608 -0.30 -13.21 37.43
CA GLU A 608 -1.39 -12.77 38.33
C GLU A 608 -0.86 -11.86 39.46
N THR A 609 0.35 -12.10 39.96
CA THR A 609 0.92 -11.32 41.07
C THR A 609 1.24 -9.88 40.67
N ASP A 610 1.61 -9.65 39.40
CA ASP A 610 1.85 -8.30 38.87
C ASP A 610 0.55 -7.49 38.80
N TYR A 611 -0.56 -8.13 38.40
CA TYR A 611 -1.88 -7.49 38.41
C TYR A 611 -2.39 -7.22 39.83
N VAL A 612 -2.14 -8.13 40.79
CA VAL A 612 -2.47 -7.89 42.20
C VAL A 612 -1.69 -6.70 42.76
N LYS A 613 -0.40 -6.59 42.47
CA LYS A 613 0.43 -5.42 42.87
C LYS A 613 -0.12 -4.13 42.27
N PHE A 614 -0.47 -4.15 40.98
CA PHE A 614 -1.08 -3.02 40.31
C PHE A 614 -2.40 -2.59 40.98
N LEU A 615 -3.29 -3.55 41.28
CA LEU A 615 -4.57 -3.26 41.94
C LEU A 615 -4.37 -2.74 43.37
N CYS A 616 -3.39 -3.26 44.12
CA CYS A 616 -3.00 -2.68 45.41
C CYS A 616 -2.55 -1.22 45.27
N GLY A 617 -1.71 -0.91 44.27
CA GLY A 617 -1.28 0.45 43.96
C GLY A 617 -2.41 1.39 43.53
N GLN A 618 -3.50 0.86 42.96
CA GLN A 618 -4.72 1.60 42.64
C GLN A 618 -5.63 1.85 43.85
N GLY A 619 -5.35 1.24 45.01
CA GLY A 619 -6.15 1.40 46.23
C GLY A 619 -7.24 0.34 46.44
N TYR A 620 -7.22 -0.77 45.70
CA TYR A 620 -8.15 -1.88 45.96
C TYR A 620 -7.84 -2.56 47.30
N THR A 621 -8.88 -2.90 48.06
CA THR A 621 -8.72 -3.51 49.38
C THR A 621 -8.29 -4.97 49.30
N THR A 622 -7.48 -5.43 50.26
CA THR A 622 -7.16 -6.87 50.46
C THR A 622 -8.42 -7.76 50.46
N LYS A 623 -9.53 -7.26 51.03
CA LYS A 623 -10.81 -8.00 51.05
C LYS A 623 -11.35 -8.25 49.63
N ASN A 624 -11.28 -7.24 48.76
CA ASN A 624 -11.75 -7.37 47.38
C ASN A 624 -10.80 -8.26 46.58
N LEU A 625 -9.49 -8.09 46.76
CA LEU A 625 -8.48 -8.89 46.07
C LEU A 625 -8.62 -10.39 46.37
N ARG A 626 -8.71 -10.79 47.65
CA ARG A 626 -8.91 -12.21 48.03
C ARG A 626 -10.16 -12.83 47.42
N ARG A 627 -11.21 -12.02 47.23
CA ARG A 627 -12.47 -12.48 46.62
C ARG A 627 -12.32 -12.70 45.12
N VAL A 628 -11.54 -11.87 44.45
CA VAL A 628 -11.33 -11.93 42.99
C VAL A 628 -10.25 -12.94 42.61
N THR A 629 -9.14 -12.99 43.35
CA THR A 629 -8.07 -13.98 43.11
C THR A 629 -8.44 -15.38 43.62
N GLY A 630 -9.30 -15.46 44.65
CA GLY A 630 -9.68 -16.74 45.28
C GLY A 630 -8.57 -17.35 46.15
N ASP A 631 -7.52 -16.59 46.45
CA ASP A 631 -6.37 -17.02 47.26
C ASP A 631 -6.12 -16.08 48.47
N SER A 632 -4.97 -16.23 49.13
CA SER A 632 -4.60 -15.41 50.29
C SER A 632 -3.99 -14.05 49.94
N SER A 633 -4.08 -13.59 48.68
CA SER A 633 -3.53 -12.31 48.21
C SER A 633 -3.88 -11.15 49.14
N SER A 634 -2.95 -10.23 49.36
CA SER A 634 -3.18 -9.06 50.20
C SER A 634 -2.22 -7.95 49.85
N CYS A 635 -2.62 -6.70 50.09
CA CYS A 635 -1.75 -5.54 49.98
C CYS A 635 -0.91 -5.43 51.27
N THR A 636 0.26 -6.07 51.26
CA THR A 636 1.30 -5.95 52.29
C THR A 636 2.32 -4.91 51.83
N SER A 637 3.28 -4.54 52.68
CA SER A 637 4.40 -3.68 52.25
C SER A 637 5.17 -4.20 51.03
N GLU A 638 5.13 -5.51 50.76
CA GLU A 638 5.83 -6.18 49.64
C GLU A 638 5.01 -6.16 48.34
N THR A 639 3.68 -6.07 48.43
CA THR A 639 2.75 -6.06 47.28
C THR A 639 2.08 -4.71 47.04
N ASN A 640 2.30 -3.74 47.92
CA ASN A 640 1.86 -2.34 47.76
C ASN A 640 2.81 -1.58 46.81
N GLY A 641 2.95 -2.10 45.59
CA GLY A 641 3.77 -1.51 44.52
C GLY A 641 3.15 -0.23 43.97
N THR A 642 3.96 0.57 43.28
CA THR A 642 3.41 1.74 42.57
C THR A 642 2.72 1.27 41.29
N ILE A 643 1.69 2.00 40.85
CA ILE A 643 0.99 1.74 39.57
C ILE A 643 1.98 1.67 38.39
N PHE A 644 3.11 2.36 38.50
CA PHE A 644 4.18 2.43 37.50
C PHE A 644 4.98 1.13 37.35
N ASP A 645 4.90 0.22 38.32
CA ASP A 645 5.70 -1.01 38.38
C ASP A 645 5.01 -2.22 37.73
N LEU A 646 3.78 -2.07 37.22
CA LEU A 646 3.21 -3.08 36.34
C LEU A 646 4.18 -3.30 35.17
N ASN A 647 4.62 -4.54 34.94
CA ASN A 647 5.60 -4.88 33.93
C ASN A 647 4.99 -4.84 32.51
N TYR A 648 4.62 -3.63 32.09
CA TYR A 648 3.89 -3.35 30.87
C TYR A 648 4.84 -2.89 29.76
N PRO A 649 4.61 -3.28 28.50
CA PRO A 649 5.49 -2.94 27.37
C PRO A 649 5.46 -1.46 26.96
N THR A 650 4.66 -0.63 27.63
CA THR A 650 4.59 0.82 27.40
C THR A 650 4.67 1.61 28.70
N PHE A 651 4.95 2.91 28.59
CA PHE A 651 5.10 3.83 29.71
C PHE A 651 4.15 5.02 29.52
N ALA A 652 3.35 5.33 30.54
CA ALA A 652 2.50 6.51 30.55
C ALA A 652 2.57 7.19 31.91
N LEU A 653 2.58 8.53 31.88
CA LEU A 653 2.64 9.36 33.08
C LEU A 653 1.68 10.55 32.93
N SER A 654 0.71 10.64 33.83
CA SER A 654 -0.13 11.83 33.99
C SER A 654 0.60 12.86 34.84
N ILE A 655 0.69 14.09 34.35
CA ILE A 655 1.39 15.20 35.02
C ILE A 655 0.50 16.44 35.13
N ASN A 656 0.81 17.28 36.12
CA ASN A 656 0.23 18.61 36.21
C ASN A 656 1.04 19.57 35.32
N LYS A 657 0.38 20.22 34.37
CA LYS A 657 1.02 21.16 33.44
C LYS A 657 1.79 22.27 34.17
N GLY A 658 2.99 22.58 33.69
CA GLY A 658 3.82 23.66 34.24
C GLY A 658 4.34 23.40 35.66
N LYS A 659 4.29 22.15 36.15
CA LYS A 659 4.92 21.75 37.41
C LYS A 659 6.03 20.75 37.14
N PRO A 660 7.15 20.82 37.89
CA PRO A 660 8.19 19.81 37.80
C PRO A 660 7.64 18.44 38.24
N PHE A 661 8.04 17.40 37.53
CA PHE A 661 7.69 16.01 37.83
C PHE A 661 8.93 15.12 37.84
N SER A 662 8.84 14.01 38.58
CA SER A 662 9.82 12.93 38.59
C SER A 662 9.08 11.61 38.80
N ALA A 663 9.28 10.64 37.92
CA ALA A 663 8.67 9.31 38.01
C ALA A 663 9.69 8.23 37.65
N THR A 664 9.53 7.05 38.25
CA THR A 664 10.41 5.91 38.06
C THR A 664 9.58 4.68 37.74
N PHE A 665 9.98 3.93 36.71
CA PHE A 665 9.33 2.71 36.25
C PHE A 665 10.33 1.57 36.31
N HIS A 666 9.95 0.48 37.00
CA HIS A 666 10.74 -0.75 37.02
C HIS A 666 10.19 -1.70 35.96
N ARG A 667 11.08 -2.30 35.16
CA ARG A 667 10.71 -3.30 34.15
C ARG A 667 11.61 -4.51 34.22
N ILE A 668 11.03 -5.65 33.88
CA ILE A 668 11.72 -6.93 33.74
C ILE A 668 11.47 -7.41 32.32
N VAL A 669 12.52 -7.69 31.58
CA VAL A 669 12.45 -8.27 30.24
C VAL A 669 12.96 -9.70 30.27
N THR A 670 12.25 -10.59 29.58
CA THR A 670 12.64 -11.99 29.41
C THR A 670 13.17 -12.19 27.99
N ASN A 671 14.34 -12.79 27.84
CA ASN A 671 14.88 -13.14 26.54
C ASN A 671 14.12 -14.33 25.94
N VAL A 672 13.51 -14.14 24.78
CA VAL A 672 12.87 -15.19 23.97
C VAL A 672 13.51 -15.32 22.59
N GLY A 673 14.61 -14.60 22.36
CA GLY A 673 15.45 -14.66 21.17
C GLY A 673 16.64 -15.60 21.36
N ASP A 674 17.77 -15.24 20.77
CA ASP A 674 18.98 -16.06 20.79
C ASP A 674 19.68 -16.02 22.16
N SER A 675 20.38 -17.11 22.52
CA SER A 675 21.29 -17.12 23.67
C SER A 675 22.54 -16.27 23.40
N ASN A 676 23.19 -15.73 24.43
CA ASN A 676 24.37 -14.85 24.31
C ASN A 676 24.10 -13.58 23.49
N SER A 677 23.00 -12.90 23.81
CA SER A 677 22.58 -11.64 23.18
C SER A 677 22.69 -10.47 24.15
N SER A 678 23.18 -9.32 23.69
CA SER A 678 23.19 -8.07 24.45
C SER A 678 22.35 -7.01 23.76
N TYR A 679 21.54 -6.31 24.56
CA TYR A 679 20.66 -5.23 24.12
C TYR A 679 21.06 -3.92 24.80
N ILE A 680 21.15 -2.84 24.04
CA ILE A 680 21.38 -1.48 24.57
C ILE A 680 20.06 -0.71 24.57
N ALA A 681 19.90 0.19 25.53
CA ALA A 681 18.80 1.12 25.65
C ALA A 681 19.18 2.50 25.08
N THR A 682 18.41 3.02 24.14
CA THR A 682 18.55 4.34 23.52
C THR A 682 17.27 5.11 23.68
N VAL A 683 17.34 6.36 24.12
CA VAL A 683 16.13 7.11 24.39
C VAL A 683 16.00 8.30 23.45
N THR A 684 14.83 8.42 22.82
CA THR A 684 14.46 9.66 22.12
C THR A 684 13.74 10.59 23.09
N VAL A 685 14.37 11.73 23.40
CA VAL A 685 13.93 12.63 24.47
C VAL A 685 13.32 13.93 23.90
N PRO A 686 12.05 14.27 24.20
CA PRO A 686 11.47 15.55 23.85
C PRO A 686 12.08 16.72 24.65
N ASN A 687 12.10 17.92 24.07
CA ASN A 687 12.57 19.13 24.76
C ASN A 687 11.83 19.36 26.09
N GLY A 688 12.58 19.51 27.19
CA GLY A 688 12.06 19.79 28.53
C GLY A 688 11.79 18.55 29.41
N ILE A 689 12.07 17.34 28.90
CA ILE A 689 12.05 16.10 29.65
C ILE A 689 13.46 15.51 29.69
N GLU A 690 13.83 14.86 30.77
CA GLU A 690 15.01 14.02 30.95
C GLU A 690 14.53 12.58 31.15
N ILE A 691 15.14 11.64 30.41
CA ILE A 691 14.83 10.22 30.50
C ILE A 691 16.13 9.44 30.66
N ASN A 692 16.22 8.62 31.70
CA ASN A 692 17.40 7.82 32.00
C ASN A 692 17.02 6.34 32.18
N VAL A 693 17.81 5.43 31.62
CA VAL A 693 17.64 3.98 31.73
C VAL A 693 18.85 3.35 32.39
N ASN A 694 18.64 2.57 33.46
CA ASN A 694 19.70 1.91 34.21
C ASN A 694 19.36 0.44 34.52
N PRO A 695 20.22 -0.54 34.17
CA PRO A 695 21.41 -0.38 33.33
C PRO A 695 21.04 -0.09 31.87
N GLN A 696 21.91 0.60 31.15
CA GLN A 696 21.71 0.90 29.73
C GLN A 696 21.98 -0.32 28.83
N VAL A 697 22.69 -1.34 29.33
CA VAL A 697 23.01 -2.57 28.57
C VAL A 697 22.51 -3.78 29.34
N LEU A 698 21.75 -4.64 28.67
CA LEU A 698 21.22 -5.89 29.19
C LEU A 698 21.82 -7.05 28.40
N SER A 699 22.67 -7.86 29.04
CA SER A 699 23.27 -9.05 28.41
C SER A 699 22.63 -10.32 28.95
N PHE A 700 22.27 -11.22 28.06
CA PHE A 700 21.61 -12.49 28.36
C PHE A 700 22.47 -13.65 27.85
N GLU A 701 22.82 -14.57 28.72
CA GLU A 701 23.59 -15.78 28.43
C GLU A 701 22.70 -16.91 27.91
N SER A 702 21.42 -16.92 28.28
CA SER A 702 20.49 -17.99 27.92
C SER A 702 19.09 -17.49 27.53
N VAL A 703 18.35 -18.34 26.81
CA VAL A 703 16.93 -18.12 26.52
C VAL A 703 16.14 -18.29 27.82
N LEU A 704 15.10 -17.46 28.00
CA LEU A 704 14.27 -17.30 29.20
C LEU A 704 14.96 -16.64 30.39
N GLU A 705 16.21 -16.20 30.24
CA GLU A 705 16.85 -15.35 31.25
C GLU A 705 16.12 -14.02 31.38
N LYS A 706 15.94 -13.58 32.64
CA LYS A 706 15.26 -12.32 32.98
C LYS A 706 16.28 -11.29 33.45
N LYS A 707 16.16 -10.06 32.94
CA LYS A 707 16.95 -8.92 33.42
C LYS A 707 16.02 -7.74 33.71
N SER A 708 16.38 -6.97 34.73
CA SER A 708 15.63 -5.79 35.15
C SER A 708 16.34 -4.50 34.74
N PHE A 709 15.55 -3.48 34.41
CA PHE A 709 16.03 -2.11 34.24
C PHE A 709 15.06 -1.12 34.85
N VAL A 710 15.56 0.09 35.09
CA VAL A 710 14.83 1.20 35.68
C VAL A 710 14.83 2.38 34.72
N LEU A 711 13.64 2.86 34.36
CA LEU A 711 13.42 4.07 33.57
C LEU A 711 13.04 5.22 34.52
N THR A 712 13.80 6.31 34.52
CA THR A 712 13.49 7.52 35.29
C THR A 712 13.13 8.66 34.34
N LEU A 713 11.96 9.27 34.54
CA LEU A 713 11.47 10.45 33.81
C LEU A 713 11.48 11.67 34.75
N LYS A 714 12.11 12.77 34.34
CA LYS A 714 12.09 14.05 35.07
C LYS A 714 11.85 15.21 34.12
N GLY A 715 11.25 16.30 34.57
CA GLY A 715 11.15 17.49 33.73
C GLY A 715 10.04 18.43 34.14
N GLU A 716 9.83 19.44 33.31
CA GLU A 716 8.73 20.40 33.42
C GLU A 716 8.26 20.75 32.01
N THR A 717 6.95 20.65 31.77
CA THR A 717 6.42 20.93 30.44
C THR A 717 5.01 21.51 30.48
N ASN A 718 4.74 22.38 29.50
CA ASN A 718 3.42 22.93 29.20
C ASN A 718 2.72 22.16 28.06
N GLY A 719 3.38 21.13 27.50
CA GLY A 719 2.83 20.26 26.47
C GLY A 719 1.65 19.43 26.98
N THR A 720 0.76 19.02 26.08
CA THR A 720 -0.44 18.22 26.40
C THR A 720 -0.28 16.72 26.14
N LEU A 721 0.72 16.34 25.32
CA LEU A 721 1.10 14.97 25.01
C LEU A 721 2.56 14.98 24.54
N LEU A 722 3.39 14.10 25.08
CA LEU A 722 4.81 13.98 24.73
C LEU A 722 5.16 12.50 24.61
N SER A 723 5.81 12.15 23.50
CA SER A 723 6.13 10.76 23.14
C SER A 723 7.64 10.58 23.15
N ALA A 724 8.10 9.48 23.72
CA ALA A 724 9.51 9.08 23.78
C ALA A 724 9.60 7.56 23.55
N SER A 725 10.68 7.09 22.95
CA SER A 725 10.89 5.67 22.64
C SER A 725 12.25 5.19 23.12
N LEU A 726 12.32 3.90 23.46
CA LEU A 726 13.55 3.16 23.79
C LEU A 726 13.98 2.30 22.58
N VAL A 727 15.18 2.45 22.00
CA VAL A 727 15.74 1.65 20.86
C VAL A 727 17.14 1.10 21.25
N ASP A 728 17.93 0.45 20.39
CA ASP A 728 19.23 -0.20 20.72
C ASP A 728 20.40 0.32 19.83
N ASP A 729 21.52 0.83 20.39
CA ASP A 729 22.51 1.74 19.72
C ASP A 729 23.89 1.19 19.33
N ALA A 730 24.35 0.02 19.82
CA ALA A 730 25.77 -0.35 19.62
C ALA A 730 26.16 -0.50 18.14
N SER A 731 25.18 -0.70 17.27
CA SER A 731 25.35 -0.82 15.83
C SER A 731 25.42 0.51 15.07
N GLU A 732 25.12 1.67 15.69
CA GLU A 732 24.98 2.94 14.94
C GLU A 732 26.25 3.81 14.89
N ARG A 733 27.18 3.71 15.86
CA ARG A 733 28.39 4.60 15.91
C ARG A 733 29.65 4.00 15.32
N LEU A 734 29.71 2.68 15.21
CA LEU A 734 30.74 1.97 14.47
C LEU A 734 30.38 2.03 12.98
N ILE A 735 31.03 2.92 12.24
CA ILE A 735 30.80 3.06 10.80
C ILE A 735 31.22 1.76 10.10
N HIS A 736 32.39 1.22 10.45
CA HIS A 736 32.91 -0.01 9.87
C HIS A 736 34.07 -0.62 10.69
N SER A 737 34.24 -1.94 10.67
CA SER A 737 35.44 -2.62 11.19
C SER A 737 36.15 -3.38 10.07
N TYR A 738 37.43 -3.07 9.85
CA TYR A 738 38.28 -3.69 8.86
C TYR A 738 39.03 -4.86 9.51
N THR A 739 38.72 -6.08 9.07
CA THR A 739 39.28 -7.32 9.66
C THR A 739 39.95 -8.25 8.66
N ARG A 740 39.81 -7.98 7.35
CA ARG A 740 40.24 -8.91 6.30
C ARG A 740 41.66 -8.69 5.78
N SER A 741 42.12 -7.45 5.69
CA SER A 741 43.40 -7.11 5.05
C SER A 741 44.35 -6.28 5.94
N PHE A 742 43.79 -5.59 6.93
CA PHE A 742 44.49 -4.83 7.97
C PHE A 742 43.52 -4.69 9.14
N ASN A 743 44.04 -4.50 10.35
CA ASN A 743 43.25 -4.36 11.56
C ASN A 743 42.96 -2.87 11.81
N ALA A 744 41.74 -2.42 11.53
CA ALA A 744 41.33 -1.03 11.74
C ALA A 744 39.83 -0.89 11.97
N MET A 745 39.37 0.28 12.38
CA MET A 745 37.94 0.62 12.45
C MET A 745 37.69 2.07 12.01
N ALA A 746 36.52 2.33 11.45
CA ALA A 746 35.97 3.65 11.21
C ALA A 746 34.83 3.88 12.21
N ALA A 747 34.90 4.97 12.98
CA ALA A 747 33.94 5.31 14.00
C ALA A 747 33.70 6.82 14.03
N MET A 748 32.51 7.24 14.43
CA MET A 748 32.24 8.65 14.73
C MET A 748 32.79 8.96 16.13
N LEU A 749 33.82 9.80 16.21
CA LEU A 749 34.56 10.12 17.43
C LEU A 749 34.66 11.63 17.60
N SER A 750 34.61 12.12 18.84
CA SER A 750 35.03 13.50 19.16
C SER A 750 36.55 13.64 19.08
N GLU A 751 37.06 14.88 19.00
CA GLU A 751 38.52 15.13 18.97
C GLU A 751 39.24 14.57 20.20
N GLU A 752 38.65 14.69 21.39
CA GLU A 752 39.19 14.15 22.64
C GLU A 752 39.28 12.62 22.62
N GLU A 753 38.26 11.94 22.08
CA GLU A 753 38.22 10.48 21.97
C GLU A 753 39.18 9.95 20.89
N ALA A 754 39.25 10.62 19.74
CA ALA A 754 40.22 10.32 18.70
C ALA A 754 41.65 10.46 19.22
N LYS A 755 41.91 11.46 20.07
CA LYS A 755 43.20 11.69 20.71
C LYS A 755 43.54 10.62 21.75
N LYS A 756 42.57 10.21 22.56
CA LYS A 756 42.74 9.07 23.49
C LYS A 756 43.06 7.78 22.74
N LEU A 757 42.33 7.49 21.68
CA LEU A 757 42.55 6.30 20.83
C LEU A 757 43.92 6.35 20.14
N SER A 758 44.35 7.52 19.67
CA SER A 758 45.68 7.67 19.04
C SER A 758 46.86 7.47 19.98
N ASN A 759 46.64 7.51 21.29
CA ASN A 759 47.66 7.32 22.32
C ASN A 759 47.69 5.90 22.90
N MET A 760 46.83 4.98 22.42
CA MET A 760 46.86 3.58 22.81
C MET A 760 47.99 2.85 22.06
N ASP A 761 48.77 2.04 22.76
CA ASP A 761 49.93 1.34 22.19
C ASP A 761 49.53 0.39 21.04
N GLU A 762 48.27 -0.08 21.03
CA GLU A 762 47.71 -0.96 20.01
C GLU A 762 47.19 -0.23 18.75
N VAL A 763 47.18 1.11 18.73
CA VAL A 763 46.59 1.92 17.65
C VAL A 763 47.67 2.67 16.87
N VAL A 764 47.83 2.31 15.60
CA VAL A 764 48.93 2.84 14.75
C VAL A 764 48.71 4.30 14.31
N SER A 765 47.48 4.70 14.01
CA SER A 765 47.15 6.09 13.64
C SER A 765 45.64 6.34 13.69
N VAL A 766 45.23 7.59 13.93
CA VAL A 766 43.83 8.05 13.88
C VAL A 766 43.79 9.36 13.10
N PHE A 767 42.94 9.45 12.07
CA PHE A 767 42.81 10.65 11.23
C PHE A 767 41.37 10.88 10.73
N PRO A 768 40.95 12.14 10.52
CA PRO A 768 39.61 12.47 10.03
C PRO A 768 39.45 12.18 8.53
N SER A 769 38.30 11.63 8.15
CA SER A 769 37.91 11.41 6.75
C SER A 769 37.63 12.74 6.03
N GLN A 770 38.14 12.93 4.82
CA GLN A 770 38.05 14.20 4.05
C GLN A 770 37.24 14.07 2.74
N ARG A 771 36.62 15.17 2.30
CA ARG A 771 35.76 15.31 1.09
C ARG A 771 36.50 16.01 -0.07
N ARG A 772 36.12 15.73 -1.34
CA ARG A 772 36.68 16.32 -2.60
C ARG A 772 35.55 16.80 -3.56
N GLU A 773 35.88 17.69 -4.52
CA GLU A 773 34.98 18.52 -5.36
C GLU A 773 34.35 17.86 -6.63
N LEU A 774 33.39 18.56 -7.29
CA LEU A 774 32.37 18.05 -8.22
C LEU A 774 32.40 18.60 -9.66
N HIS A 775 32.05 17.72 -10.62
CA HIS A 775 31.44 18.00 -11.94
C HIS A 775 30.16 17.12 -12.11
N THR A 776 29.58 17.02 -13.29
CA THR A 776 28.13 16.78 -13.50
C THR A 776 27.66 15.69 -14.46
N THR A 777 28.46 14.87 -15.15
CA THR A 777 29.54 13.94 -14.73
C THR A 777 29.26 13.07 -13.51
N ARG A 778 28.30 13.38 -12.65
CA ARG A 778 28.36 12.83 -11.29
C ARG A 778 27.94 11.38 -11.15
N SER A 779 26.88 10.89 -11.80
CA SER A 779 26.36 9.55 -11.49
C SER A 779 27.38 8.44 -11.73
N TRP A 780 28.11 8.48 -12.86
CA TRP A 780 29.19 7.54 -13.15
C TRP A 780 30.40 7.74 -12.23
N ASP A 781 30.82 8.98 -12.00
CA ASP A 781 31.94 9.29 -11.08
C ASP A 781 31.61 8.85 -9.64
N PHE A 782 30.35 9.01 -9.21
CA PHE A 782 29.81 8.60 -7.92
C PHE A 782 29.81 7.08 -7.75
N MET A 783 29.53 6.34 -8.82
CA MET A 783 29.69 4.88 -8.87
C MET A 783 31.15 4.44 -9.04
N ALA A 784 32.12 5.35 -8.84
CA ALA A 784 33.54 5.09 -9.05
C ALA A 784 33.88 4.59 -10.47
N PHE A 785 33.14 5.05 -11.47
CA PHE A 785 33.35 4.75 -12.89
C PHE A 785 33.77 6.03 -13.65
N PRO A 786 35.05 6.45 -13.52
CA PRO A 786 35.56 7.68 -14.11
C PRO A 786 35.70 7.57 -15.63
N SER A 787 35.91 8.70 -16.31
CA SER A 787 36.07 8.72 -17.78
C SER A 787 37.31 8.03 -18.31
N SER A 788 38.26 7.75 -17.43
CA SER A 788 39.47 6.96 -17.70
C SER A 788 39.28 5.45 -17.52
N ALA A 789 38.08 4.96 -17.19
CA ALA A 789 37.85 3.53 -17.04
C ALA A 789 38.24 2.77 -18.33
N PRO A 790 38.86 1.57 -18.22
CA PRO A 790 39.29 0.82 -19.40
C PRO A 790 38.07 0.33 -20.17
N HIS A 791 38.04 0.50 -21.50
CA HIS A 791 36.98 -0.01 -22.37
C HIS A 791 37.52 -1.13 -23.26
N ALA A 792 36.81 -2.26 -23.33
CA ALA A 792 37.20 -3.39 -24.18
C ALA A 792 36.98 -3.04 -25.66
N ALA A 793 37.84 -3.53 -26.55
CA ALA A 793 37.67 -3.35 -28.00
C ALA A 793 36.31 -3.88 -28.49
N PHE A 794 35.82 -4.97 -27.90
CA PHE A 794 34.53 -5.58 -28.20
C PHE A 794 33.33 -4.72 -27.78
N GLU A 795 33.51 -3.64 -27.00
CA GLU A 795 32.40 -2.74 -26.63
C GLU A 795 31.69 -2.19 -27.87
N SER A 796 32.44 -1.91 -28.94
CA SER A 796 31.88 -1.41 -30.20
C SER A 796 31.04 -2.43 -30.97
N ASP A 797 31.10 -3.71 -30.60
CA ASP A 797 30.28 -4.79 -31.14
C ASP A 797 29.08 -5.15 -30.26
N VAL A 798 28.97 -4.55 -29.07
CA VAL A 798 27.81 -4.71 -28.19
C VAL A 798 26.66 -3.84 -28.69
N VAL A 799 25.47 -4.44 -28.87
CA VAL A 799 24.24 -3.75 -29.27
C VAL A 799 23.24 -3.77 -28.12
N VAL A 800 22.83 -2.59 -27.66
CA VAL A 800 21.80 -2.47 -26.62
C VAL A 800 20.46 -2.08 -27.25
N GLY A 801 19.45 -2.94 -27.05
CA GLY A 801 18.07 -2.72 -27.44
C GLY A 801 17.32 -1.86 -26.42
N MET A 802 16.69 -0.78 -26.88
CA MET A 802 15.94 0.17 -26.06
C MET A 802 14.45 0.06 -26.39
N LEU A 803 13.66 -0.50 -25.45
CA LEU A 803 12.19 -0.51 -25.56
C LEU A 803 11.63 0.67 -24.77
N ASP A 804 11.23 1.73 -25.46
CA ASP A 804 10.91 3.04 -24.85
C ASP A 804 9.99 3.90 -25.75
N THR A 805 9.96 5.23 -25.58
CA THR A 805 9.18 6.21 -26.39
C THR A 805 9.83 6.57 -27.73
N GLY A 806 10.92 5.90 -28.10
CA GLY A 806 11.70 6.17 -29.31
C GLY A 806 13.05 6.82 -29.00
N ILE A 807 13.66 7.45 -30.01
CA ILE A 807 14.91 8.23 -29.84
C ILE A 807 14.90 9.54 -30.63
N TRP A 808 15.59 10.56 -30.13
CA TRP A 808 15.94 11.76 -30.88
C TRP A 808 17.36 11.63 -31.46
N PRO A 809 17.51 11.14 -32.71
CA PRO A 809 18.80 10.73 -33.26
C PRO A 809 19.79 11.88 -33.45
N GLU A 810 19.31 13.14 -33.55
CA GLU A 810 20.16 14.32 -33.75
C GLU A 810 20.84 14.82 -32.46
N SER A 811 20.64 14.15 -31.32
CA SER A 811 21.39 14.49 -30.10
C SER A 811 22.88 14.20 -30.28
N GLU A 812 23.75 15.09 -29.80
CA GLU A 812 25.20 14.88 -29.73
C GLU A 812 25.59 13.59 -28.99
N SER A 813 24.74 13.13 -28.07
CA SER A 813 24.94 11.86 -27.37
C SER A 813 24.91 10.64 -28.30
N PHE A 814 24.33 10.77 -29.50
CA PHE A 814 24.14 9.71 -30.48
C PHE A 814 24.90 9.94 -31.80
N ASP A 815 25.83 10.89 -31.80
CA ASP A 815 26.77 11.09 -32.91
C ASP A 815 27.58 9.80 -33.16
N ASP A 816 27.93 9.51 -34.42
CA ASP A 816 28.65 8.29 -34.79
C ASP A 816 30.07 8.56 -35.30
N ALA A 817 30.62 9.75 -35.08
CA ALA A 817 31.98 10.07 -35.49
C ALA A 817 33.01 9.10 -34.86
N GLY A 818 33.76 8.39 -35.70
CA GLY A 818 34.74 7.38 -35.25
C GLY A 818 34.17 5.98 -35.04
N PHE A 819 32.89 5.73 -35.32
CA PHE A 819 32.31 4.40 -35.32
C PHE A 819 32.55 3.70 -36.66
N GLY A 820 32.95 2.43 -36.61
CA GLY A 820 32.94 1.54 -37.79
C GLY A 820 31.51 1.17 -38.21
N PRO A 821 31.33 0.39 -39.29
CA PRO A 821 30.00 -0.08 -39.69
C PRO A 821 29.29 -0.88 -38.58
N PRO A 822 27.96 -1.08 -38.65
CA PRO A 822 27.24 -1.94 -37.72
C PRO A 822 27.84 -3.36 -37.67
N PRO A 823 27.83 -4.04 -36.52
CA PRO A 823 28.40 -5.38 -36.38
C PRO A 823 27.76 -6.39 -37.34
N HIS A 824 28.55 -7.35 -37.87
CA HIS A 824 28.04 -8.34 -38.84
C HIS A 824 26.89 -9.22 -38.33
N LYS A 825 26.76 -9.36 -37.01
CA LYS A 825 25.65 -10.10 -36.36
C LYS A 825 24.31 -9.35 -36.40
N TRP A 826 24.34 -8.06 -36.71
CA TRP A 826 23.17 -7.18 -36.66
C TRP A 826 22.27 -7.41 -37.87
N ASN A 827 21.02 -7.80 -37.62
CA ASN A 827 20.00 -8.05 -38.65
C ASN A 827 18.85 -7.03 -38.64
N GLY A 828 18.92 -6.04 -37.75
CA GLY A 828 17.86 -5.07 -37.59
C GLY A 828 17.76 -4.04 -38.70
N THR A 829 16.59 -3.40 -38.78
CA THR A 829 16.24 -2.45 -39.83
C THR A 829 16.12 -1.04 -39.27
N CYS A 830 16.28 -0.06 -40.16
CA CYS A 830 15.94 1.32 -39.84
C CYS A 830 14.67 1.73 -40.58
N GLU A 831 13.61 2.05 -39.85
CA GLU A 831 12.38 2.57 -40.44
C GLU A 831 12.54 4.05 -40.82
N THR A 832 12.87 4.29 -42.08
CA THR A 832 13.19 5.62 -42.62
C THR A 832 12.03 6.28 -43.38
N ALA A 833 10.95 5.53 -43.68
CA ALA A 833 9.98 5.90 -44.71
C ALA A 833 8.98 7.01 -44.33
N LYS A 834 8.89 7.41 -43.05
CA LYS A 834 7.97 8.47 -42.59
C LYS A 834 8.62 9.41 -41.57
N HIS A 835 8.46 10.72 -41.78
CA HIS A 835 8.83 11.81 -40.85
C HIS A 835 10.34 12.01 -40.55
N ASN A 836 11.20 11.85 -41.58
CA ASN A 836 12.61 12.27 -41.56
C ASN A 836 13.43 11.62 -40.42
N PHE A 837 13.42 10.29 -40.31
CA PHE A 837 14.24 9.54 -39.36
C PHE A 837 15.33 8.77 -40.12
N THR A 838 16.58 8.84 -39.65
CA THR A 838 17.70 8.10 -40.22
C THR A 838 18.58 7.51 -39.14
N CYS A 839 18.93 6.25 -39.29
CA CYS A 839 19.93 5.58 -38.47
C CYS A 839 21.34 5.97 -38.91
N ASN A 840 22.30 5.81 -38.00
CA ASN A 840 23.72 6.03 -38.25
C ASN A 840 24.52 4.84 -37.66
N ASN A 841 25.85 4.95 -37.57
CA ASN A 841 26.64 3.85 -37.00
C ASN A 841 26.53 3.76 -35.47
N LYS A 842 25.94 4.75 -34.78
CA LYS A 842 25.69 4.69 -33.34
C LYS A 842 24.32 4.08 -33.04
N VAL A 843 23.27 4.64 -33.63
CA VAL A 843 21.88 4.14 -33.62
C VAL A 843 21.69 3.34 -34.90
N ILE A 844 21.93 2.03 -34.83
CA ILE A 844 22.05 1.14 -36.00
C ILE A 844 20.72 0.52 -36.43
N GLY A 845 19.68 0.62 -35.61
CA GLY A 845 18.33 0.22 -35.97
C GLY A 845 17.28 0.97 -35.16
N ALA A 846 16.12 1.16 -35.78
CA ALA A 846 15.02 1.92 -35.20
C ALA A 846 13.69 1.45 -35.80
N ARG A 847 12.78 0.99 -34.93
CA ARG A 847 11.42 0.53 -35.27
C ARG A 847 10.38 1.15 -34.34
N TYR A 848 9.12 1.16 -34.76
CA TYR A 848 8.00 1.56 -33.91
C TYR A 848 6.82 0.61 -34.04
N TYR A 849 6.02 0.47 -32.97
CA TYR A 849 4.88 -0.44 -32.93
C TYR A 849 3.65 0.31 -32.38
N HIS A 850 2.57 0.28 -33.16
CA HIS A 850 1.23 0.74 -32.78
C HIS A 850 0.22 -0.17 -33.48
N LEU A 851 0.06 -1.37 -32.93
CA LEU A 851 -0.69 -2.47 -33.55
C LEU A 851 -2.19 -2.43 -33.19
N GLN A 852 -2.60 -1.53 -32.29
CA GLN A 852 -3.97 -1.41 -31.79
C GLN A 852 -4.51 0.02 -31.93
N GLY A 853 -5.61 0.18 -32.67
CA GLY A 853 -6.30 1.46 -32.83
C GLY A 853 -5.62 2.42 -33.80
N ASN A 854 -6.02 3.69 -33.78
CA ASN A 854 -5.38 4.76 -34.55
C ASN A 854 -4.46 5.57 -33.64
N ILE A 855 -3.30 5.97 -34.16
CA ILE A 855 -2.38 6.88 -33.47
C ILE A 855 -3.08 8.22 -33.19
N SER A 856 -3.11 8.65 -31.93
CA SER A 856 -3.80 9.86 -31.47
C SER A 856 -3.11 11.13 -31.98
N ALA A 857 -3.90 12.21 -32.07
CA ALA A 857 -3.41 13.51 -32.50
C ALA A 857 -2.25 14.01 -31.60
N GLY A 858 -1.11 14.36 -32.20
CA GLY A 858 0.11 14.79 -31.51
C GLY A 858 1.24 13.75 -31.52
N ASN A 859 0.93 12.48 -31.76
CA ASN A 859 1.93 11.42 -31.91
C ASN A 859 2.44 11.32 -33.35
N ILE A 860 3.71 10.98 -33.53
CA ILE A 860 4.35 10.79 -34.84
C ILE A 860 4.59 9.30 -35.07
N ALA A 861 4.01 8.75 -36.14
CA ALA A 861 4.19 7.37 -36.62
C ALA A 861 5.61 7.14 -37.17
N SER A 862 6.58 7.15 -36.25
CA SER A 862 8.02 7.08 -36.51
C SER A 862 8.73 6.62 -35.22
N PRO A 863 9.93 6.02 -35.30
CA PRO A 863 10.77 5.73 -34.13
C PRO A 863 11.26 6.99 -33.39
N ARG A 864 10.97 8.18 -33.93
CA ARG A 864 11.30 9.46 -33.31
C ARG A 864 10.64 9.65 -31.94
N ASP A 865 11.44 10.09 -30.98
CA ASP A 865 10.99 10.40 -29.63
C ASP A 865 10.33 11.78 -29.56
N THR A 866 9.05 11.80 -29.22
CA THR A 866 8.25 13.02 -28.98
C THR A 866 8.09 13.32 -27.49
N ALA A 867 8.36 12.34 -26.63
CA ALA A 867 8.21 12.46 -25.18
C ALA A 867 9.49 13.02 -24.53
N GLY A 868 10.65 12.52 -24.95
CA GLY A 868 11.97 12.78 -24.38
C GLY A 868 12.52 11.64 -23.52
N HIS A 869 11.65 10.75 -23.01
CA HIS A 869 12.02 9.68 -22.09
C HIS A 869 13.00 8.67 -22.72
N GLY A 870 12.72 8.19 -23.93
CA GLY A 870 13.59 7.23 -24.63
C GLY A 870 14.96 7.80 -25.03
N SER A 871 15.04 9.09 -25.36
CA SER A 871 16.32 9.77 -25.60
C SER A 871 17.15 9.89 -24.30
N HIS A 872 16.49 10.13 -23.17
CA HIS A 872 17.13 10.24 -21.86
C HIS A 872 17.68 8.89 -21.39
N THR A 873 16.88 7.84 -21.48
CA THR A 873 17.32 6.48 -21.11
C THR A 873 18.43 5.97 -22.02
N SER A 874 18.30 6.16 -23.35
CA SER A 874 19.30 5.71 -24.33
C SER A 874 20.66 6.39 -24.16
N SER A 875 20.68 7.70 -23.88
CA SER A 875 21.91 8.44 -23.63
C SER A 875 22.54 8.10 -22.27
N THR A 876 21.73 7.71 -21.27
CA THR A 876 22.24 7.20 -19.99
C THR A 876 22.92 5.83 -20.16
N VAL A 877 22.41 4.93 -21.02
CA VAL A 877 23.06 3.63 -21.29
C VAL A 877 24.36 3.80 -22.06
N ALA A 878 24.27 4.41 -23.24
CA ALA A 878 25.33 4.37 -24.24
C ALA A 878 25.55 5.74 -24.89
N GLY A 879 25.17 6.85 -24.26
CA GLY A 879 25.49 8.18 -24.77
C GLY A 879 27.00 8.38 -24.88
N ARG A 880 27.43 9.09 -25.92
CA ARG A 880 28.82 9.50 -26.04
C ARG A 880 29.20 10.54 -25.00
N LEU A 881 30.51 10.77 -24.87
CA LEU A 881 31.02 11.87 -24.07
C LEU A 881 30.64 13.18 -24.76
N VAL A 882 29.77 13.95 -24.11
CA VAL A 882 29.41 15.30 -24.54
C VAL A 882 29.86 16.29 -23.48
N ALA A 883 30.87 17.08 -23.80
CA ALA A 883 31.41 18.09 -22.91
C ALA A 883 30.42 19.26 -22.74
N ASN A 884 30.46 19.92 -21.59
CA ASN A 884 29.60 21.07 -21.25
C ASN A 884 28.08 20.82 -21.34
N ALA A 885 27.65 19.56 -21.33
CA ALA A 885 26.25 19.20 -21.16
C ALA A 885 25.72 19.78 -19.85
N SER A 886 24.57 20.46 -19.92
CA SER A 886 23.93 21.09 -18.77
C SER A 886 22.47 21.36 -19.08
N LEU A 887 21.65 21.51 -18.04
CA LEU A 887 20.32 22.08 -18.14
C LEU A 887 20.40 23.53 -17.64
N SER A 888 20.60 24.48 -18.57
CA SER A 888 20.79 25.91 -18.26
C SER A 888 21.90 26.18 -17.22
N GLY A 889 23.02 25.45 -17.33
CA GLY A 889 24.15 25.51 -16.39
C GLY A 889 24.00 24.65 -15.13
N LEU A 890 22.80 24.12 -14.85
CA LEU A 890 22.63 23.09 -13.82
C LEU A 890 23.26 21.79 -14.30
N ALA A 891 23.97 21.11 -13.41
CA ALA A 891 24.71 19.92 -13.80
C ALA A 891 25.57 20.14 -15.07
N GLN A 892 26.29 21.27 -15.18
CA GLN A 892 27.26 21.52 -16.24
C GLN A 892 28.55 20.67 -16.21
N GLY A 893 28.86 19.95 -17.29
CA GLY A 893 30.07 19.12 -17.41
C GLY A 893 29.94 18.04 -18.48
N THR A 894 30.64 16.91 -18.35
CA THR A 894 30.66 15.86 -19.39
C THR A 894 29.57 14.81 -19.15
N ALA A 895 28.50 14.84 -19.95
CA ALA A 895 27.49 13.78 -19.99
C ALA A 895 28.03 12.58 -20.77
N ARG A 896 27.67 11.35 -20.36
CA ARG A 896 28.05 10.10 -21.03
C ARG A 896 27.20 8.93 -20.53
N GLY A 897 27.12 7.87 -21.32
CA GLY A 897 26.66 6.56 -20.88
C GLY A 897 27.80 5.68 -20.34
N ALA A 898 27.46 4.49 -19.87
CA ALA A 898 28.42 3.51 -19.34
C ALA A 898 29.34 2.95 -20.44
N VAL A 899 28.76 2.72 -21.62
CA VAL A 899 29.43 2.12 -22.79
C VAL A 899 29.34 3.07 -23.99
N PRO A 900 30.12 4.17 -23.99
CA PRO A 900 30.05 5.17 -25.05
C PRO A 900 30.26 4.62 -26.45
N SER A 901 30.98 3.49 -26.61
CA SER A 901 31.29 2.87 -27.90
C SER A 901 30.25 1.85 -28.36
N ALA A 902 29.33 1.41 -27.50
CA ALA A 902 28.30 0.42 -27.85
C ALA A 902 27.28 0.97 -28.86
N ARG A 903 26.59 0.08 -29.58
CA ARG A 903 25.55 0.42 -30.54
C ARG A 903 24.17 0.46 -29.86
N LEU A 904 23.27 1.26 -30.40
CA LEU A 904 21.88 1.37 -29.95
C LEU A 904 20.93 0.84 -31.04
N ALA A 905 19.94 0.07 -30.61
CA ALA A 905 18.79 -0.32 -31.42
C ALA A 905 17.51 0.09 -30.70
N VAL A 906 16.64 0.85 -31.36
CA VAL A 906 15.51 1.51 -30.70
C VAL A 906 14.19 0.90 -31.15
N TYR A 907 13.34 0.55 -30.19
CA TYR A 907 12.04 -0.06 -30.40
C TYR A 907 11.00 0.80 -29.68
N LYS A 908 10.34 1.70 -30.42
CA LYS A 908 9.30 2.57 -29.87
C LYS A 908 8.03 1.77 -29.64
N VAL A 909 7.69 1.55 -28.38
CA VAL A 909 6.54 0.75 -27.92
C VAL A 909 5.60 1.55 -27.02
N CYS A 910 5.93 2.81 -26.75
CA CYS A 910 5.16 3.73 -25.92
C CYS A 910 4.86 5.02 -26.68
N TRP A 911 3.68 5.59 -26.40
CA TRP A 911 3.10 6.73 -27.11
C TRP A 911 2.57 7.77 -26.13
N ASP A 912 2.72 9.05 -26.49
CA ASP A 912 2.28 10.16 -25.65
C ASP A 912 0.75 10.12 -25.50
N ASN A 913 0.24 10.22 -24.26
CA ASN A 913 -1.18 10.16 -23.90
C ASN A 913 -1.91 8.82 -24.19
N GLU A 914 -1.21 7.79 -24.66
CA GLU A 914 -1.78 6.45 -24.94
C GLU A 914 -1.15 5.33 -24.09
N GLY A 915 0.06 5.53 -23.60
CA GLY A 915 0.81 4.53 -22.83
C GLY A 915 1.52 3.53 -23.74
N CYS A 916 1.71 2.30 -23.26
CA CYS A 916 2.42 1.23 -23.96
C CYS A 916 1.50 0.00 -24.02
N TYR A 917 1.11 -0.45 -25.21
CA TYR A 917 0.22 -1.61 -25.35
C TYR A 917 0.99 -2.93 -25.21
N ASP A 918 0.39 -3.94 -24.57
CA ASP A 918 0.98 -5.28 -24.39
C ASP A 918 1.40 -5.92 -25.73
N VAL A 919 0.61 -5.69 -26.78
CA VAL A 919 0.87 -6.21 -28.14
C VAL A 919 2.11 -5.57 -28.77
N ASP A 920 2.33 -4.27 -28.53
CA ASP A 920 3.47 -3.50 -29.04
C ASP A 920 4.75 -3.88 -28.30
N LEU A 921 4.66 -4.08 -26.98
CA LEU A 921 5.75 -4.58 -26.14
C LEU A 921 6.25 -5.95 -26.61
N LEU A 922 5.35 -6.91 -26.82
CA LEU A 922 5.72 -8.25 -27.31
C LEU A 922 6.30 -8.21 -28.72
N ALA A 923 5.73 -7.38 -29.61
CA ALA A 923 6.29 -7.18 -30.95
C ALA A 923 7.71 -6.63 -30.86
N GLY A 924 7.94 -5.60 -30.04
CA GLY A 924 9.26 -5.03 -29.80
C GLY A 924 10.27 -6.04 -29.25
N PHE A 925 9.87 -6.91 -28.31
CA PHE A 925 10.73 -7.99 -27.80
C PHE A 925 11.08 -9.03 -28.88
N ASP A 926 10.09 -9.51 -29.62
CA ASP A 926 10.27 -10.52 -30.68
C ASP A 926 11.30 -10.05 -31.70
N ASP A 927 11.18 -8.77 -32.06
CA ASP A 927 11.99 -8.07 -33.01
C ASP A 927 13.40 -7.76 -32.49
N ALA A 928 13.52 -7.30 -31.24
CA ALA A 928 14.81 -7.03 -30.62
C ALA A 928 15.69 -8.28 -30.54
N VAL A 929 15.10 -9.42 -30.13
CA VAL A 929 15.81 -10.69 -30.03
C VAL A 929 16.21 -11.20 -31.41
N ALA A 930 15.32 -11.11 -32.41
CA ALA A 930 15.60 -11.55 -33.77
C ALA A 930 16.68 -10.71 -34.47
N ASP A 931 16.75 -9.42 -34.18
CA ASP A 931 17.73 -8.50 -34.76
C ASP A 931 19.15 -8.72 -34.23
N GLY A 932 19.30 -9.44 -33.10
CA GLY A 932 20.58 -9.80 -32.51
C GLY A 932 21.11 -8.78 -31.50
N VAL A 933 20.23 -8.15 -30.72
CA VAL A 933 20.66 -7.32 -29.56
C VAL A 933 21.33 -8.19 -28.49
N ASP A 934 22.32 -7.65 -27.78
CA ASP A 934 23.02 -8.37 -26.69
C ASP A 934 22.34 -8.17 -25.33
N ILE A 935 21.75 -6.99 -25.11
CA ILE A 935 21.09 -6.58 -23.87
C ILE A 935 19.85 -5.76 -24.24
N ILE A 936 18.76 -5.92 -23.49
CA ILE A 936 17.57 -5.08 -23.58
C ILE A 936 17.45 -4.24 -22.31
N SER A 937 17.26 -2.93 -22.49
CA SER A 937 16.87 -2.00 -21.43
C SER A 937 15.40 -1.64 -21.58
N ILE A 938 14.61 -1.88 -20.53
CA ILE A 938 13.17 -1.57 -20.52
C ILE A 938 12.79 -0.80 -19.26
N SER A 939 12.59 0.51 -19.42
CA SER A 939 12.18 1.41 -18.33
C SER A 939 10.66 1.54 -18.23
N ILE A 940 9.96 0.41 -18.40
CA ILE A 940 8.49 0.30 -18.48
C ILE A 940 8.06 -0.82 -17.51
N GLY A 941 6.94 -0.66 -16.82
CA GLY A 941 6.42 -1.70 -15.91
C GLY A 941 4.93 -1.49 -15.59
N SER A 942 4.26 -2.58 -15.21
CA SER A 942 2.85 -2.56 -14.80
C SER A 942 2.69 -2.05 -13.37
N SER A 943 1.60 -1.32 -13.09
CA SER A 943 1.26 -0.94 -11.72
C SER A 943 0.79 -2.13 -10.85
N PHE A 944 0.44 -3.27 -11.47
CA PHE A 944 0.04 -4.52 -10.81
C PHE A 944 0.91 -5.70 -11.20
N PRO A 945 1.28 -6.54 -10.22
CA PRO A 945 1.94 -7.79 -10.53
C PRO A 945 0.99 -8.75 -11.25
N SER A 946 1.38 -9.18 -12.45
CA SER A 946 0.67 -10.19 -13.24
C SER A 946 1.45 -11.50 -13.27
N ALA A 947 0.76 -12.64 -13.39
CA ALA A 947 1.43 -13.93 -13.52
C ALA A 947 2.35 -13.96 -14.75
N TYR A 948 3.46 -14.68 -14.70
CA TYR A 948 4.49 -14.64 -15.75
C TYR A 948 3.95 -14.90 -17.16
N PHE A 949 3.01 -15.85 -17.32
CA PHE A 949 2.40 -16.20 -18.62
C PHE A 949 1.29 -15.25 -19.07
N SER A 950 1.02 -14.21 -18.30
CA SER A 950 0.03 -13.16 -18.58
C SER A 950 0.62 -11.75 -18.53
N ASP A 951 1.95 -11.65 -18.37
CA ASP A 951 2.73 -10.43 -18.33
C ASP A 951 3.60 -10.35 -19.61
N PRO A 952 3.36 -9.39 -20.52
CA PRO A 952 4.11 -9.29 -21.77
C PRO A 952 5.61 -9.06 -21.57
N ILE A 953 6.01 -8.34 -20.50
CA ILE A 953 7.41 -8.07 -20.21
C ILE A 953 8.07 -9.35 -19.68
N ALA A 954 7.38 -10.12 -18.82
CA ALA A 954 7.89 -11.42 -18.37
C ALA A 954 8.03 -12.43 -19.51
N ILE A 955 7.04 -12.51 -20.42
CA ILE A 955 7.08 -13.40 -21.59
C ILE A 955 8.20 -12.98 -22.54
N GLY A 956 8.24 -11.71 -22.95
CA GLY A 956 9.25 -11.19 -23.86
C GLY A 956 10.66 -11.37 -23.29
N SER A 957 10.85 -11.06 -22.00
CA SER A 957 12.14 -11.22 -21.34
C SER A 957 12.57 -12.68 -21.14
N PHE A 958 11.63 -13.61 -20.95
CA PHE A 958 11.95 -15.04 -20.89
C PHE A 958 12.56 -15.52 -22.21
N HIS A 959 11.93 -15.15 -23.33
CA HIS A 959 12.42 -15.50 -24.66
C HIS A 959 13.73 -14.79 -25.02
N ALA A 960 13.94 -13.56 -24.55
CA ALA A 960 15.22 -12.86 -24.68
C ALA A 960 16.34 -13.60 -23.93
N VAL A 961 16.12 -13.93 -22.64
CA VAL A 961 17.12 -14.61 -21.81
C VAL A 961 17.45 -16.00 -22.34
N LYS A 962 16.46 -16.73 -22.86
CA LYS A 962 16.65 -18.01 -23.53
C LYS A 962 17.58 -17.92 -24.74
N ASN A 963 17.57 -16.78 -25.45
CA ASN A 963 18.46 -16.51 -26.58
C ASN A 963 19.75 -15.78 -26.17
N GLY A 964 20.10 -15.79 -24.87
CA GLY A 964 21.36 -15.22 -24.38
C GLY A 964 21.34 -13.70 -24.20
N VAL A 965 20.17 -13.07 -24.26
CA VAL A 965 19.98 -11.61 -24.13
C VAL A 965 19.52 -11.27 -22.71
N LEU A 966 20.30 -10.46 -21.98
CA LEU A 966 19.91 -10.00 -20.65
C LEU A 966 18.86 -8.88 -20.76
N VAL A 967 17.82 -8.92 -19.92
CA VAL A 967 16.84 -7.85 -19.81
C VAL A 967 16.98 -7.13 -18.48
N SER A 968 17.34 -5.85 -18.53
CA SER A 968 17.36 -4.93 -17.39
C SER A 968 16.06 -4.14 -17.39
N ALA A 969 15.35 -4.15 -16.26
CA ALA A 969 14.03 -3.58 -16.12
C ALA A 969 13.93 -2.70 -14.85
N SER A 970 13.23 -1.58 -14.95
CA SER A 970 12.99 -0.69 -13.80
C SER A 970 12.09 -1.37 -12.75
N ALA A 971 12.35 -1.12 -11.45
CA ALA A 971 11.52 -1.69 -10.38
C ALA A 971 10.13 -1.05 -10.29
N GLY A 972 9.95 0.17 -10.80
CA GLY A 972 8.73 0.96 -10.73
C GLY A 972 8.85 2.12 -9.73
N ASN A 973 7.96 3.11 -9.84
CA ASN A 973 7.98 4.33 -9.02
C ASN A 973 6.82 4.43 -8.01
N SER A 974 6.31 3.28 -7.54
CA SER A 974 5.16 3.17 -6.61
C SER A 974 5.57 2.84 -5.16
N GLY A 975 6.84 3.06 -4.82
CA GLY A 975 7.34 2.97 -3.45
C GLY A 975 6.82 4.10 -2.54
N PRO A 976 7.17 4.09 -1.24
CA PRO A 976 8.10 3.17 -0.58
C PRO A 976 7.44 1.89 -0.05
N GLY A 977 6.15 1.66 -0.33
CA GLY A 977 5.42 0.50 0.18
C GLY A 977 5.96 -0.84 -0.34
N ASN A 978 5.91 -1.88 0.49
CA ASN A 978 6.29 -3.25 0.09
C ASN A 978 5.38 -3.79 -1.03
N TYR A 979 5.88 -4.74 -1.81
CA TYR A 979 5.20 -5.36 -2.98
C TYR A 979 4.83 -4.38 -4.11
N SER A 980 5.43 -3.19 -4.13
CA SER A 980 5.23 -2.22 -5.20
C SER A 980 6.07 -2.53 -6.45
N VAL A 981 7.00 -3.49 -6.38
CA VAL A 981 7.86 -3.85 -7.52
C VAL A 981 7.04 -4.38 -8.70
N ALA A 982 7.20 -3.72 -9.85
CA ALA A 982 6.45 -3.98 -11.08
C ALA A 982 7.05 -5.09 -11.94
N ASN A 983 8.37 -5.03 -12.16
CA ASN A 983 9.10 -6.01 -12.97
C ASN A 983 9.85 -6.96 -12.05
N PHE A 984 9.37 -8.19 -11.87
CA PHE A 984 9.92 -9.10 -10.85
C PHE A 984 10.30 -10.48 -11.38
N ALA A 985 10.13 -10.78 -12.67
CA ALA A 985 10.45 -12.11 -13.18
C ALA A 985 11.91 -12.51 -12.85
N PRO A 986 12.16 -13.78 -12.44
CA PRO A 986 13.47 -14.20 -11.93
C PRO A 986 14.61 -14.00 -12.93
N TRP A 987 14.32 -14.20 -14.21
CA TRP A 987 15.25 -14.05 -15.33
C TRP A 987 15.55 -12.60 -15.72
N MET A 988 14.78 -11.61 -15.21
CA MET A 988 15.06 -10.19 -15.42
C MET A 988 16.02 -9.65 -14.34
N LEU A 989 16.79 -8.61 -14.69
CA LEU A 989 17.55 -7.79 -13.77
C LEU A 989 16.72 -6.54 -13.39
N THR A 990 16.16 -6.54 -12.19
CA THR A 990 15.21 -5.53 -11.69
C THR A 990 15.93 -4.46 -10.87
N VAL A 991 15.73 -3.19 -11.21
CA VAL A 991 16.57 -2.08 -10.72
C VAL A 991 15.78 -1.03 -9.92
N ALA A 992 16.14 -0.84 -8.65
CA ALA A 992 15.66 0.26 -7.82
C ALA A 992 16.44 1.56 -8.08
N ALA A 993 15.82 2.71 -7.74
CA ALA A 993 16.44 4.03 -7.83
C ALA A 993 17.01 4.47 -6.48
N SER A 994 18.27 4.91 -6.48
CA SER A 994 18.91 5.56 -5.34
C SER A 994 19.31 7.00 -5.68
N THR A 995 19.49 7.80 -4.63
CA THR A 995 20.12 9.12 -4.74
C THR A 995 21.58 9.02 -5.12
N ILE A 996 22.10 10.12 -5.67
CA ILE A 996 23.53 10.41 -5.74
C ILE A 996 23.84 11.51 -4.72
N ASP A 997 25.12 11.75 -4.48
CA ASP A 997 25.55 12.80 -3.57
C ASP A 997 25.28 14.22 -4.08
N ARG A 998 24.97 14.41 -5.38
CA ARG A 998 24.46 15.70 -5.87
C ARG A 998 22.96 15.82 -5.62
N LYS A 999 22.56 16.93 -5.01
CA LYS A 999 21.17 17.31 -4.74
C LYS A 999 20.88 18.72 -5.26
N PHE A 1000 19.75 18.94 -5.94
CA PHE A 1000 19.35 20.28 -6.36
C PHE A 1000 18.51 20.98 -5.31
N ILE A 1001 18.91 22.21 -4.97
CA ILE A 1001 18.18 23.06 -4.02
C ILE A 1001 17.80 24.37 -4.70
N SER A 1002 16.67 24.93 -4.27
CA SER A 1002 16.15 26.22 -4.70
C SER A 1002 15.79 27.02 -3.47
N GLN A 1003 16.59 28.04 -3.16
CA GLN A 1003 16.44 28.82 -1.93
C GLN A 1003 15.29 29.83 -2.04
N VAL A 1004 14.59 30.05 -0.93
CA VAL A 1004 13.62 31.14 -0.76
C VAL A 1004 14.20 32.16 0.20
N LYS A 1005 14.39 33.40 -0.28
CA LYS A 1005 14.78 34.54 0.56
C LYS A 1005 13.60 35.45 0.79
N LEU A 1006 13.26 35.71 2.05
CA LEU A 1006 12.17 36.60 2.46
C LEU A 1006 12.68 38.04 2.68
N GLY A 1007 11.77 39.02 2.63
CA GLY A 1007 12.10 40.43 2.84
C GLY A 1007 12.56 40.79 4.25
N ASN A 1008 12.34 39.92 5.24
CA ASN A 1008 12.89 40.06 6.60
C ASN A 1008 14.33 39.52 6.74
N GLY A 1009 14.90 38.94 5.67
CA GLY A 1009 16.25 38.37 5.67
C GLY A 1009 16.31 36.86 5.88
N ASP A 1010 15.20 36.20 6.25
CA ASP A 1010 15.17 34.75 6.43
C ASP A 1010 15.39 34.02 5.10
N VAL A 1011 16.13 32.91 5.15
CA VAL A 1011 16.41 32.04 4.01
C VAL A 1011 15.98 30.62 4.33
N TYR A 1012 15.21 30.02 3.43
CA TYR A 1012 14.75 28.64 3.53
C TYR A 1012 15.25 27.83 2.33
N GLN A 1013 15.68 26.60 2.59
CA GLN A 1013 16.18 25.69 1.57
C GLN A 1013 15.05 24.78 1.09
N GLY A 1014 14.60 24.98 -0.14
CA GLY A 1014 13.68 24.06 -0.80
C GLY A 1014 14.35 23.27 -1.91
N MET A 1015 13.55 22.47 -2.60
CA MET A 1015 13.97 21.69 -3.75
C MET A 1015 13.15 22.02 -4.98
N ALA A 1016 13.83 22.16 -6.10
CA ALA A 1016 13.27 22.29 -7.44
C ALA A 1016 14.44 22.27 -8.43
N VAL A 1017 14.14 22.01 -9.70
CA VAL A 1017 15.03 22.24 -10.83
C VAL A 1017 14.57 23.52 -11.54
N ASN A 1018 15.07 24.66 -11.07
CA ASN A 1018 14.82 25.99 -11.63
C ASN A 1018 15.96 26.36 -12.59
N THR A 1019 15.68 26.33 -13.89
CA THR A 1019 16.62 26.79 -14.92
C THR A 1019 16.90 28.29 -14.86
N GLU A 1020 15.93 29.04 -14.35
CA GLU A 1020 15.99 30.48 -14.12
C GLU A 1020 15.43 30.77 -12.72
N GLY A 1021 16.06 31.69 -12.00
CA GLY A 1021 15.48 32.24 -10.77
C GLY A 1021 14.47 33.34 -11.09
N ALA A 1022 13.73 33.80 -10.08
CA ALA A 1022 13.10 35.11 -10.19
C ALA A 1022 14.21 36.15 -10.46
N LYS A 1023 13.97 37.24 -11.21
CA LYS A 1023 15.05 38.25 -11.43
C LYS A 1023 15.54 38.75 -10.07
N ASP A 1024 16.84 38.93 -9.86
CA ASP A 1024 17.53 39.26 -8.58
C ASP A 1024 17.02 40.51 -7.84
N LYS A 1025 15.78 40.44 -7.39
CA LYS A 1025 15.04 41.41 -6.59
C LYS A 1025 13.94 40.69 -5.85
N LEU A 1026 13.51 41.27 -4.74
CA LEU A 1026 12.35 40.79 -3.99
C LEU A 1026 11.05 41.15 -4.72
N TYR A 1027 10.11 40.21 -4.77
CA TYR A 1027 8.78 40.39 -5.35
C TYR A 1027 7.73 40.38 -4.25
N PRO A 1028 6.56 41.01 -4.45
CA PRO A 1028 5.41 40.84 -3.56
C PRO A 1028 5.13 39.36 -3.32
N LEU A 1029 5.04 38.96 -2.05
CA LEU A 1029 4.68 37.61 -1.65
C LEU A 1029 3.17 37.58 -1.37
N ILE A 1030 2.44 36.70 -2.06
CA ILE A 1030 0.99 36.62 -1.92
C ILE A 1030 0.60 35.20 -1.55
N TYR A 1031 -0.08 35.04 -0.43
CA TYR A 1031 -0.77 33.80 -0.16
C TYR A 1031 -1.93 33.63 -1.14
N ALA A 1032 -1.94 32.52 -1.88
CA ALA A 1032 -2.84 32.33 -3.00
C ALA A 1032 -4.34 32.40 -2.65
N ALA A 1033 -4.72 32.13 -1.38
CA ALA A 1033 -6.08 32.35 -0.86
C ALA A 1033 -6.54 33.82 -0.96
N ASN A 1034 -5.61 34.76 -0.99
CA ASN A 1034 -5.88 36.20 -1.03
C ASN A 1034 -5.95 36.77 -2.46
N ALA A 1035 -5.70 35.94 -3.49
CA ALA A 1035 -5.79 36.31 -4.90
C ALA A 1035 -6.78 35.44 -5.71
N PRO A 1036 -8.03 35.23 -5.25
CA PRO A 1036 -8.97 34.37 -5.97
C PRO A 1036 -9.57 35.07 -7.18
N ASN A 1037 -9.74 34.34 -8.29
CA ASN A 1037 -10.44 34.79 -9.48
C ASN A 1037 -11.95 34.88 -9.24
N LYS A 1038 -12.40 35.97 -8.62
CA LYS A 1038 -13.81 36.20 -8.29
C LYS A 1038 -14.70 36.27 -9.53
N THR A 1039 -14.19 36.78 -10.64
CA THR A 1039 -14.90 36.83 -11.93
C THR A 1039 -15.13 35.45 -12.55
N GLY A 1040 -14.25 34.48 -12.24
CA GLY A 1040 -14.42 33.07 -12.59
C GLY A 1040 -15.24 32.27 -11.57
N GLY A 1041 -15.77 32.91 -10.52
CA GLY A 1041 -16.56 32.26 -9.47
C GLY A 1041 -15.74 31.55 -8.39
N PHE A 1042 -14.43 31.82 -8.29
CA PHE A 1042 -13.54 31.20 -7.30
C PHE A 1042 -13.31 32.10 -6.09
N ASP A 1043 -13.10 31.49 -4.93
CA ASP A 1043 -12.74 32.15 -3.67
C ASP A 1043 -11.43 31.61 -3.08
N GLY A 1044 -11.04 32.15 -1.92
CA GLY A 1044 -9.78 31.81 -1.25
C GLY A 1044 -9.66 30.35 -0.79
N SER A 1045 -10.77 29.62 -0.65
CA SER A 1045 -10.76 28.22 -0.21
C SER A 1045 -10.21 27.28 -1.28
N ILE A 1046 -10.34 27.67 -2.56
CA ILE A 1046 -9.87 26.92 -3.73
C ILE A 1046 -8.57 27.53 -4.27
N SER A 1047 -8.49 28.86 -4.36
CA SER A 1047 -7.31 29.52 -4.97
C SER A 1047 -6.02 29.25 -4.19
N ARG A 1048 -6.10 28.94 -2.88
CA ARG A 1048 -4.97 28.54 -2.04
C ARG A 1048 -4.19 27.34 -2.57
N PHE A 1049 -4.81 26.47 -3.36
CA PHE A 1049 -4.16 25.31 -3.98
C PHE A 1049 -3.47 25.66 -5.31
N CYS A 1050 -3.53 26.91 -5.76
CA CYS A 1050 -2.90 27.39 -6.98
C CYS A 1050 -3.30 26.59 -8.24
N ILE A 1051 -4.57 26.18 -8.33
CA ILE A 1051 -5.11 25.42 -9.47
C ILE A 1051 -5.31 26.36 -10.66
N GLU A 1052 -5.13 25.85 -11.88
CA GLU A 1052 -5.38 26.60 -13.12
C GLU A 1052 -6.78 27.25 -13.13
N GLY A 1053 -6.84 28.52 -13.55
CA GLY A 1053 -8.08 29.30 -13.64
C GLY A 1053 -8.60 29.88 -12.31
N THR A 1054 -8.11 29.39 -11.17
CA THR A 1054 -8.62 29.78 -9.83
C THR A 1054 -8.00 31.08 -9.28
N LEU A 1055 -6.86 31.51 -9.83
CA LEU A 1055 -6.10 32.68 -9.41
C LEU A 1055 -6.44 33.92 -10.26
N ASP A 1056 -6.67 35.06 -9.60
CA ASP A 1056 -6.92 36.32 -10.29
C ASP A 1056 -5.63 36.84 -10.94
N ARG A 1057 -5.68 37.05 -12.26
CA ARG A 1057 -4.54 37.53 -13.04
C ARG A 1057 -4.06 38.92 -12.65
N LYS A 1058 -4.95 39.83 -12.22
CA LYS A 1058 -4.55 41.18 -11.81
C LYS A 1058 -3.86 41.16 -10.46
N LEU A 1059 -4.32 40.32 -9.54
CA LEU A 1059 -3.75 40.22 -8.18
C LEU A 1059 -2.46 39.40 -8.14
N SER A 1060 -2.35 38.35 -8.96
CA SER A 1060 -1.21 37.42 -8.94
C SER A 1060 -0.03 37.88 -9.81
N ARG A 1061 -0.28 38.76 -10.79
CA ARG A 1061 0.75 39.15 -11.76
C ARG A 1061 1.91 39.87 -11.11
N GLY A 1062 3.14 39.38 -11.38
CA GLY A 1062 4.35 39.99 -10.85
C GLY A 1062 4.67 39.65 -9.38
N SER A 1063 4.02 38.63 -8.81
CA SER A 1063 4.19 38.19 -7.42
C SER A 1063 4.79 36.79 -7.30
N VAL A 1064 5.29 36.44 -6.11
CA VAL A 1064 5.58 35.06 -5.72
C VAL A 1064 4.38 34.54 -4.94
N LEU A 1065 3.81 33.40 -5.35
CA LEU A 1065 2.63 32.81 -4.71
C LEU A 1065 2.99 31.74 -3.68
N ILE A 1066 2.33 31.73 -2.53
CA ILE A 1066 2.36 30.60 -1.59
C ILE A 1066 1.15 29.73 -1.86
N CYS A 1067 1.39 28.44 -2.13
CA CYS A 1067 0.36 27.44 -2.40
C CYS A 1067 0.29 26.41 -1.27
N ASP A 1068 -0.91 25.91 -0.94
CA ASP A 1068 -1.14 24.90 0.11
C ASP A 1068 -0.82 23.46 -0.34
N SER A 1069 -0.56 23.26 -1.63
CA SER A 1069 -0.26 21.95 -2.21
C SER A 1069 0.80 22.04 -3.28
N LEU A 1070 1.64 21.01 -3.37
CA LEU A 1070 2.47 20.76 -4.55
C LEU A 1070 1.57 20.47 -5.76
N ASN A 1071 1.76 21.22 -6.85
CA ASN A 1071 1.11 21.01 -8.15
C ASN A 1071 2.14 21.28 -9.27
N ASP A 1072 1.75 21.21 -10.54
CA ASP A 1072 2.65 21.38 -11.69
C ASP A 1072 3.10 22.83 -11.99
N GLY A 1073 2.66 23.81 -11.18
CA GLY A 1073 2.97 25.23 -11.33
C GLY A 1073 2.20 25.94 -12.45
N SER A 1074 1.31 25.25 -13.18
CA SER A 1074 0.52 25.82 -14.29
C SER A 1074 -0.37 26.98 -13.85
N GLY A 1075 -1.06 26.84 -12.72
CA GLY A 1075 -1.94 27.87 -12.18
C GLY A 1075 -1.23 29.20 -11.89
N PRO A 1076 -0.17 29.22 -11.07
CA PRO A 1076 0.65 30.41 -10.85
C PRO A 1076 1.18 31.01 -12.15
N GLN A 1077 1.65 30.17 -13.08
CA GLN A 1077 2.18 30.62 -14.37
C GLN A 1077 1.11 31.35 -15.20
N LEU A 1078 -0.07 30.75 -15.36
CA LEU A 1078 -1.19 31.31 -16.14
C LEU A 1078 -1.83 32.53 -15.46
N ALA A 1079 -1.65 32.67 -14.15
CA ALA A 1079 -2.02 33.85 -13.38
C ALA A 1079 -1.02 35.01 -13.55
N GLY A 1080 0.15 34.77 -14.15
CA GLY A 1080 1.22 35.75 -14.36
C GLY A 1080 2.15 35.94 -13.17
N ALA A 1081 2.17 34.98 -12.22
CA ALA A 1081 3.12 34.97 -11.12
C ALA A 1081 4.57 34.83 -11.64
N VAL A 1082 5.52 35.37 -10.91
CA VAL A 1082 6.96 35.26 -11.23
C VAL A 1082 7.65 34.10 -10.51
N GLY A 1083 6.95 33.45 -9.56
CA GLY A 1083 7.40 32.24 -8.90
C GLY A 1083 6.36 31.71 -7.92
N ALA A 1084 6.61 30.52 -7.36
CA ALA A 1084 5.75 29.94 -6.33
C ALA A 1084 6.54 29.19 -5.25
N ILE A 1085 5.93 29.08 -4.07
CA ILE A 1085 6.43 28.33 -2.92
C ILE A 1085 5.38 27.29 -2.56
N MET A 1086 5.77 26.03 -2.52
CA MET A 1086 4.86 24.89 -2.33
C MET A 1086 5.38 23.99 -1.20
N PRO A 1087 4.51 23.30 -0.45
CA PRO A 1087 4.92 22.30 0.54
C PRO A 1087 5.25 20.97 -0.12
N ALA A 1088 6.26 20.27 0.39
CA ALA A 1088 6.58 18.90 0.01
C ALA A 1088 5.46 17.92 0.42
N GLN A 1089 5.15 16.94 -0.43
CA GLN A 1089 4.22 15.84 -0.14
C GLN A 1089 5.00 14.59 0.29
N GLY A 1090 5.35 14.46 1.57
CA GLY A 1090 6.07 13.30 2.10
C GLY A 1090 7.58 13.55 2.26
N ALA A 1091 8.41 12.58 1.85
CA ALA A 1091 9.86 12.73 1.87
C ALA A 1091 10.28 13.79 0.85
N ASN A 1092 11.00 14.81 1.30
CA ASN A 1092 11.53 15.86 0.42
C ASN A 1092 12.92 15.42 -0.08
N ASP A 1093 12.96 14.34 -0.89
CA ASP A 1093 14.18 13.62 -1.27
C ASP A 1093 14.52 13.58 -2.78
N PHE A 1094 13.74 14.25 -3.64
CA PHE A 1094 14.08 14.50 -5.06
C PHE A 1094 13.48 15.84 -5.58
N ALA A 1095 14.08 16.42 -6.62
CA ALA A 1095 13.64 17.70 -7.19
C ALA A 1095 12.69 17.53 -8.39
N PHE A 1096 11.77 18.48 -8.55
CA PHE A 1096 10.87 18.58 -9.71
C PHE A 1096 11.25 19.77 -10.59
N GLU A 1097 11.11 19.63 -11.91
CA GLU A 1097 11.19 20.75 -12.84
C GLU A 1097 9.83 21.45 -12.95
N PHE A 1098 9.84 22.79 -12.99
CA PHE A 1098 8.64 23.61 -13.16
C PHE A 1098 8.81 24.63 -14.31
N LYS A 1099 7.67 25.07 -14.86
CA LYS A 1099 7.65 26.08 -15.95
C LYS A 1099 7.86 27.53 -15.46
N LEU A 1100 7.87 27.74 -14.15
CA LEU A 1100 8.20 28.99 -13.47
C LEU A 1100 9.15 28.70 -12.28
N PRO A 1101 9.87 29.70 -11.74
CA PRO A 1101 10.68 29.50 -10.54
C PRO A 1101 9.84 29.01 -9.36
N VAL A 1102 10.09 27.79 -8.88
CA VAL A 1102 9.40 27.20 -7.73
C VAL A 1102 10.40 26.79 -6.65
N SER A 1103 9.97 26.80 -5.39
CA SER A 1103 10.71 26.14 -4.32
C SER A 1103 9.76 25.27 -3.50
N VAL A 1104 10.05 23.97 -3.45
CA VAL A 1104 9.31 23.01 -2.64
C VAL A 1104 9.97 22.92 -1.27
N LEU A 1105 9.33 23.52 -0.28
CA LEU A 1105 9.80 23.59 1.10
C LEU A 1105 9.24 22.42 1.92
N GLY A 1106 9.96 22.01 2.96
CA GLY A 1106 9.38 21.15 3.98
C GLY A 1106 8.19 21.83 4.66
N VAL A 1107 7.18 21.05 5.06
CA VAL A 1107 5.90 21.57 5.62
C VAL A 1107 6.10 22.62 6.72
N ASN A 1108 7.11 22.44 7.58
CA ASN A 1108 7.43 23.38 8.65
C ASN A 1108 7.95 24.73 8.13
N ASP A 1109 8.77 24.73 7.08
CA ASP A 1109 9.33 25.95 6.51
C ASP A 1109 8.30 26.69 5.66
N THR A 1110 7.44 25.96 4.93
CA THR A 1110 6.27 26.57 4.26
C THR A 1110 5.36 27.29 5.26
N ALA A 1111 5.11 26.68 6.43
CA ALA A 1111 4.31 27.29 7.49
C ALA A 1111 4.94 28.59 8.03
N LYS A 1112 6.27 28.64 8.19
CA LYS A 1112 6.98 29.88 8.60
C LYS A 1112 6.88 30.97 7.54
N VAL A 1113 7.02 30.63 6.26
CA VAL A 1113 6.83 31.58 5.14
C VAL A 1113 5.41 32.14 5.14
N LEU A 1114 4.40 31.30 5.36
CA LEU A 1114 3.00 31.74 5.46
C LEU A 1114 2.76 32.67 6.66
N LEU A 1115 3.35 32.35 7.82
CA LEU A 1115 3.30 33.22 9.01
C LEU A 1115 3.94 34.59 8.75
N TYR A 1116 5.08 34.63 8.06
CA TYR A 1116 5.72 35.88 7.63
C TYR A 1116 4.79 36.70 6.73
N SER A 1117 4.15 36.05 5.75
CA SER A 1117 3.20 36.69 4.84
C SER A 1117 2.02 37.33 5.58
N ASN A 1118 1.53 36.71 6.65
CA ASN A 1118 0.37 37.21 7.42
C ASN A 1118 0.74 38.33 8.40
N LYS A 1119 1.96 38.34 8.95
CA LYS A 1119 2.40 39.33 9.95
C LYS A 1119 2.99 40.61 9.35
N THR A 1120 3.36 40.58 8.08
CA THR A 1120 4.05 41.69 7.42
C THR A 1120 3.08 42.42 6.51
N ARG A 1121 3.03 43.76 6.59
CA ARG A 1121 2.10 44.57 5.78
C ARG A 1121 2.38 44.49 4.26
N ASN A 1122 3.67 44.43 3.89
CA ASN A 1122 4.13 44.32 2.50
C ASN A 1122 5.16 43.17 2.41
N PRO A 1123 4.73 41.90 2.53
CA PRO A 1123 5.64 40.77 2.52
C PRO A 1123 6.26 40.62 1.13
N THR A 1124 7.54 40.27 1.10
CA THR A 1124 8.24 40.03 -0.16
C THR A 1124 9.10 38.77 -0.10
N ALA A 1125 9.30 38.14 -1.26
CA ALA A 1125 10.12 36.95 -1.39
C ALA A 1125 10.87 36.92 -2.73
N TYR A 1126 11.93 36.13 -2.76
CA TYR A 1126 12.72 35.80 -3.93
C TYR A 1126 12.91 34.28 -3.96
N VAL A 1127 12.63 33.66 -5.10
CA VAL A 1127 12.88 32.24 -5.37
C VAL A 1127 14.11 32.14 -6.26
N ALA A 1128 15.16 31.52 -5.76
CA ALA A 1128 16.44 31.45 -6.42
C ALA A 1128 16.43 30.50 -7.63
N LYS A 1129 17.39 30.71 -8.55
CA LYS A 1129 17.81 29.68 -9.49
C LYS A 1129 18.34 28.49 -8.69
N SER A 1130 18.15 27.27 -9.18
CA SER A 1130 18.67 26.11 -8.47
C SER A 1130 20.19 26.07 -8.46
N GLU A 1131 20.75 25.44 -7.43
CA GLU A 1131 22.16 25.12 -7.33
C GLU A 1131 22.34 23.65 -6.91
N GLY A 1132 23.44 23.04 -7.33
CA GLY A 1132 23.80 21.68 -6.94
C GLY A 1132 24.60 21.71 -5.64
N VAL A 1133 24.11 21.03 -4.61
CA VAL A 1133 24.82 20.84 -3.34
C VAL A 1133 25.14 19.37 -3.11
N LEU A 1134 26.08 19.11 -2.20
CA LEU A 1134 26.52 17.77 -1.88
C LEU A 1134 25.80 17.20 -0.64
N ASP A 1135 24.95 16.21 -0.84
CA ASP A 1135 24.31 15.39 0.19
C ASP A 1135 25.29 14.33 0.73
N GLY A 1136 25.61 14.41 2.03
CA GLY A 1136 26.51 13.46 2.68
C GLY A 1136 25.86 12.10 2.99
N LEU A 1137 24.54 11.98 2.85
CA LEU A 1137 23.79 10.76 3.18
C LEU A 1137 23.64 9.80 1.99
N ALA A 1138 23.98 10.24 0.77
CA ALA A 1138 23.86 9.41 -0.43
C ALA A 1138 24.92 8.28 -0.48
N PRO A 1139 24.59 7.09 -1.03
CA PRO A 1139 23.32 6.74 -1.64
C PRO A 1139 22.30 6.20 -0.64
N TYR A 1140 21.08 6.68 -0.73
CA TYR A 1140 19.91 6.05 -0.12
C TYR A 1140 18.84 5.81 -1.18
N VAL A 1141 17.98 4.84 -0.93
CA VAL A 1141 16.96 4.48 -1.92
C VAL A 1141 15.79 5.46 -1.82
N VAL A 1142 15.52 6.20 -2.88
CA VAL A 1142 14.53 7.29 -2.90
C VAL A 1142 13.11 6.81 -2.62
N SER A 1143 12.29 7.66 -2.02
CA SER A 1143 10.94 7.37 -1.55
C SER A 1143 10.05 6.71 -2.60
N PHE A 1144 10.03 7.18 -3.84
CA PHE A 1144 9.21 6.61 -4.90
C PHE A 1144 9.69 5.23 -5.40
N SER A 1145 10.94 4.83 -5.14
CA SER A 1145 11.50 3.59 -5.70
C SER A 1145 10.73 2.38 -5.14
N SER A 1146 10.20 1.54 -6.03
CA SER A 1146 9.36 0.41 -5.63
C SER A 1146 10.13 -0.68 -4.89
N ARG A 1147 9.45 -1.34 -3.95
CA ARG A 1147 10.01 -2.32 -3.02
C ARG A 1147 9.45 -3.71 -3.27
N GLY A 1148 10.28 -4.71 -3.01
CA GLY A 1148 9.82 -6.08 -2.89
C GLY A 1148 9.02 -6.33 -1.60
N PRO A 1149 8.83 -7.60 -1.22
CA PRO A 1149 9.41 -8.78 -1.85
C PRO A 1149 8.77 -9.11 -3.21
N HIS A 1150 9.33 -10.09 -3.92
CA HIS A 1150 8.80 -10.54 -5.21
C HIS A 1150 7.33 -11.00 -5.05
N PRO A 1151 6.37 -10.44 -5.83
CA PRO A 1151 4.94 -10.61 -5.58
C PRO A 1151 4.35 -11.99 -5.92
N ILE A 1152 4.99 -12.78 -6.81
CA ILE A 1152 4.59 -14.18 -7.10
C ILE A 1152 5.40 -15.20 -6.29
N THR A 1153 6.72 -14.99 -6.18
CA THR A 1153 7.67 -15.96 -5.61
C THR A 1153 8.45 -15.30 -4.50
N SER A 1154 7.89 -15.30 -3.27
CA SER A 1154 8.43 -14.59 -2.10
C SER A 1154 9.86 -14.98 -1.70
N ASN A 1155 10.33 -16.16 -2.12
CA ASN A 1155 11.69 -16.65 -1.85
C ASN A 1155 12.75 -16.05 -2.79
N LEU A 1156 12.35 -15.23 -3.76
CA LEU A 1156 13.27 -14.53 -4.65
C LEU A 1156 13.29 -13.05 -4.28
N LEU A 1157 14.47 -12.52 -3.95
CA LEU A 1157 14.63 -11.11 -3.61
C LEU A 1157 14.41 -10.25 -4.86
N LYS A 1158 13.60 -9.21 -4.72
CA LYS A 1158 13.43 -8.14 -5.71
C LYS A 1158 13.26 -6.79 -4.98
N PRO A 1159 13.68 -5.65 -5.55
CA PRO A 1159 14.54 -5.53 -6.74
C PRO A 1159 15.90 -6.22 -6.53
N ASP A 1160 16.61 -6.54 -7.61
CA ASP A 1160 17.88 -7.28 -7.50
C ASP A 1160 19.01 -6.37 -6.98
N LEU A 1161 19.01 -5.09 -7.37
CA LEU A 1161 19.96 -4.07 -6.91
C LEU A 1161 19.38 -2.65 -7.07
N ALA A 1162 20.07 -1.64 -6.55
CA ALA A 1162 19.75 -0.23 -6.74
C ALA A 1162 20.85 0.50 -7.52
N ALA A 1163 20.48 1.55 -8.26
CA ALA A 1163 21.41 2.38 -9.03
C ALA A 1163 20.94 3.85 -9.05
N PRO A 1164 21.82 4.81 -9.41
CA PRO A 1164 21.49 6.22 -9.54
C PRO A 1164 20.23 6.46 -10.38
N GLY A 1165 19.18 6.99 -9.73
CA GLY A 1165 17.89 7.26 -10.38
C GLY A 1165 17.26 8.58 -9.97
N VAL A 1166 17.99 9.46 -9.27
CA VAL A 1166 17.50 10.77 -8.82
C VAL A 1166 18.37 11.87 -9.41
N ASP A 1167 17.72 12.90 -9.93
CA ASP A 1167 18.33 14.11 -10.47
C ASP A 1167 19.38 13.82 -11.58
N ILE A 1168 19.04 12.89 -12.49
CA ILE A 1168 19.94 12.42 -13.55
C ILE A 1168 19.85 13.32 -14.78
N LEU A 1169 20.99 13.88 -15.18
CA LEU A 1169 21.13 14.67 -16.41
C LEU A 1169 21.47 13.76 -17.60
N ALA A 1170 20.65 13.78 -18.66
CA ALA A 1170 20.91 13.08 -19.91
C ALA A 1170 20.24 13.80 -21.10
N ALA A 1171 20.43 13.28 -22.32
CA ALA A 1171 19.89 13.90 -23.54
C ALA A 1171 18.36 13.97 -23.52
N TRP A 1172 17.79 14.98 -24.16
CA TRP A 1172 16.35 15.21 -24.21
C TRP A 1172 15.88 15.54 -25.61
N SER A 1173 14.66 15.11 -25.96
CA SER A 1173 14.06 15.46 -27.24
C SER A 1173 13.56 16.92 -27.22
N PRO A 1174 13.99 17.78 -28.16
CA PRO A 1174 13.49 19.15 -28.26
C PRO A 1174 12.03 19.21 -28.73
N LEU A 1175 11.46 18.10 -29.20
CA LEU A 1175 10.03 18.00 -29.53
C LEU A 1175 9.12 17.81 -28.30
N SER A 1176 9.71 17.56 -27.13
CA SER A 1176 8.97 17.40 -25.89
C SER A 1176 8.27 18.70 -25.49
N THR A 1177 7.05 18.58 -24.97
CA THR A 1177 6.17 19.71 -24.59
C THR A 1177 6.69 20.55 -23.41
N GLN A 1178 7.80 20.16 -22.78
CA GLN A 1178 8.27 20.77 -21.53
C GLN A 1178 9.33 21.90 -21.69
N LYS A 1179 10.14 21.95 -22.76
CA LYS A 1179 11.03 23.07 -23.19
C LYS A 1179 12.00 22.61 -24.29
N SER A 1180 12.54 23.55 -25.09
CA SER A 1180 13.53 23.29 -26.16
C SER A 1180 14.98 23.16 -25.62
N SER A 1181 15.22 22.29 -24.63
CA SER A 1181 16.57 21.97 -24.14
C SER A 1181 17.06 20.66 -24.73
N LEU A 1182 18.36 20.55 -25.01
CA LEU A 1182 19.00 19.32 -25.52
C LEU A 1182 19.31 18.31 -24.41
N TYR A 1183 19.25 18.73 -23.13
CA TYR A 1183 19.46 17.91 -21.95
C TYR A 1183 18.37 18.20 -20.92
N ASN A 1184 18.01 17.19 -20.12
CA ASN A 1184 17.07 17.35 -19.02
C ASN A 1184 17.49 16.57 -17.75
N ILE A 1185 16.98 17.00 -16.60
CA ILE A 1185 17.21 16.42 -15.27
C ILE A 1185 15.91 15.81 -14.77
N ILE A 1186 15.84 14.48 -14.71
CA ILE A 1186 14.65 13.76 -14.23
C ILE A 1186 15.02 12.64 -13.25
N SER A 1187 14.01 12.19 -12.50
CA SER A 1187 14.13 11.17 -11.46
C SER A 1187 13.16 10.01 -11.74
N GLY A 1188 13.61 8.79 -11.49
CA GLY A 1188 12.82 7.57 -11.67
C GLY A 1188 13.68 6.31 -11.62
N THR A 1189 13.06 5.16 -11.32
CA THR A 1189 13.65 3.84 -11.61
C THR A 1189 13.92 3.67 -13.11
N SER A 1190 13.23 4.44 -13.95
CA SER A 1190 13.52 4.59 -15.37
C SER A 1190 14.91 5.15 -15.68
N MET A 1191 15.53 5.90 -14.77
CA MET A 1191 16.90 6.42 -14.91
C MET A 1191 17.91 5.47 -14.25
N ALA A 1192 17.51 4.71 -13.24
CA ALA A 1192 18.36 3.69 -12.62
C ALA A 1192 18.56 2.47 -13.54
N CYS A 1193 17.49 1.99 -14.17
CA CYS A 1193 17.52 0.89 -15.14
C CYS A 1193 18.63 1.03 -16.21
N PRO A 1194 18.74 2.14 -16.95
CA PRO A 1194 19.77 2.31 -17.96
C PRO A 1194 21.21 2.39 -17.41
N HIS A 1195 21.42 2.84 -16.17
CA HIS A 1195 22.76 2.73 -15.54
C HIS A 1195 23.19 1.27 -15.39
N VAL A 1196 22.26 0.40 -15.01
CA VAL A 1196 22.51 -1.02 -14.84
C VAL A 1196 22.61 -1.73 -16.19
N SER A 1197 21.79 -1.35 -17.18
CA SER A 1197 21.90 -1.84 -18.56
C SER A 1197 23.26 -1.52 -19.16
N GLY A 1198 23.77 -0.30 -18.95
CA GLY A 1198 25.09 0.11 -19.38
C GLY A 1198 26.21 -0.65 -18.65
N SER A 1199 26.07 -0.84 -17.34
CA SER A 1199 27.02 -1.64 -16.54
C SER A 1199 27.05 -3.10 -17.00
N ALA A 1200 25.89 -3.68 -17.34
CA ALA A 1200 25.79 -5.02 -17.90
C ALA A 1200 26.44 -5.11 -19.30
N ALA A 1201 26.26 -4.08 -20.15
CA ALA A 1201 26.90 -3.99 -21.46
C ALA A 1201 28.42 -3.89 -21.34
N TYR A 1202 28.89 -3.14 -20.35
CA TYR A 1202 30.30 -3.04 -20.01
C TYR A 1202 30.85 -4.41 -19.57
N VAL A 1203 30.18 -5.12 -18.66
CA VAL A 1203 30.59 -6.48 -18.26
C VAL A 1203 30.58 -7.45 -19.45
N LYS A 1204 29.56 -7.37 -20.32
CA LYS A 1204 29.46 -8.18 -21.54
C LYS A 1204 30.60 -7.88 -22.52
N SER A 1205 31.07 -6.63 -22.60
CA SER A 1205 32.15 -6.28 -23.53
C SER A 1205 33.47 -6.93 -23.17
N PHE A 1206 33.74 -7.10 -21.87
CA PHE A 1206 34.90 -7.87 -21.38
C PHE A 1206 34.66 -9.38 -21.37
N ASN A 1207 33.40 -9.80 -21.28
CA ASN A 1207 33.01 -11.20 -21.14
C ASN A 1207 31.93 -11.59 -22.17
N PRO A 1208 32.23 -11.60 -23.47
CA PRO A 1208 31.23 -11.72 -24.54
C PRO A 1208 30.50 -13.07 -24.54
N THR A 1209 31.10 -14.11 -23.95
CA THR A 1209 30.53 -15.46 -23.86
C THR A 1209 29.65 -15.67 -22.63
N TRP A 1210 29.61 -14.71 -21.69
CA TRP A 1210 28.82 -14.87 -20.47
C TRP A 1210 27.32 -14.84 -20.78
N SER A 1211 26.60 -15.72 -20.08
CA SER A 1211 25.14 -15.79 -20.13
C SER A 1211 24.50 -14.60 -19.42
N PRO A 1212 23.22 -14.30 -19.68
CA PRO A 1212 22.47 -13.29 -18.93
C PRO A 1212 22.57 -13.47 -17.41
N ALA A 1213 22.46 -14.71 -16.94
CA ALA A 1213 22.53 -15.03 -15.52
C ALA A 1213 23.91 -14.77 -14.91
N ALA A 1214 25.00 -15.03 -15.66
CA ALA A 1214 26.37 -14.75 -15.19
C ALA A 1214 26.62 -13.25 -15.05
N ILE A 1215 26.17 -12.44 -16.01
CA ILE A 1215 26.29 -10.98 -15.97
C ILE A 1215 25.43 -10.41 -14.82
N LYS A 1216 24.19 -10.88 -14.70
CA LYS A 1216 23.30 -10.54 -13.57
C LYS A 1216 23.95 -10.89 -12.24
N SER A 1217 24.52 -12.08 -12.12
CA SER A 1217 25.22 -12.53 -10.91
C SER A 1217 26.37 -11.61 -10.56
N ALA A 1218 27.26 -11.31 -11.51
CA ALA A 1218 28.41 -10.45 -11.27
C ALA A 1218 27.97 -9.10 -10.68
N LEU A 1219 27.00 -8.43 -11.31
CA LEU A 1219 26.50 -7.13 -10.84
C LEU A 1219 25.87 -7.17 -9.44
N ILE A 1220 25.14 -8.25 -9.11
CA ILE A 1220 24.51 -8.40 -7.80
C ILE A 1220 25.58 -8.71 -6.73
N THR A 1221 26.44 -9.69 -6.99
CA THR A 1221 27.42 -10.18 -6.00
C THR A 1221 28.52 -9.16 -5.69
N THR A 1222 28.78 -8.22 -6.60
CA THR A 1222 29.76 -7.14 -6.41
C THR A 1222 29.11 -5.79 -6.03
N SER A 1223 27.81 -5.76 -5.73
CA SER A 1223 27.13 -4.53 -5.30
C SER A 1223 27.61 -4.07 -3.92
N THR A 1224 27.69 -2.75 -3.70
CA THR A 1224 28.09 -2.17 -2.42
C THR A 1224 26.88 -2.08 -1.48
N SER A 1225 26.99 -2.62 -0.26
CA SER A 1225 25.96 -2.47 0.77
C SER A 1225 26.08 -1.11 1.45
N SER A 1226 25.15 -0.19 1.22
CA SER A 1226 24.96 0.95 2.11
C SER A 1226 24.39 0.48 3.46
N HIS A 1227 24.67 1.23 4.53
CA HIS A 1227 24.49 0.83 5.93
C HIS A 1227 23.23 -0.03 6.22
N HIS A 1228 23.46 -1.16 6.91
CA HIS A 1228 22.51 -2.18 7.39
C HIS A 1228 21.97 -3.24 6.40
N LEU A 1229 22.83 -3.84 5.57
CA LEU A 1229 22.55 -5.12 4.91
C LEU A 1229 23.67 -6.14 5.19
N SER A 1230 23.66 -6.78 6.36
CA SER A 1230 24.32 -8.07 6.55
C SER A 1230 23.36 -9.18 6.10
N LEU A 1231 23.19 -9.33 4.78
CA LEU A 1231 22.68 -10.58 4.22
C LEU A 1231 23.90 -11.46 3.91
N LEU A 1232 23.90 -12.65 4.51
CA LEU A 1232 24.85 -13.74 4.25
C LEU A 1232 25.12 -13.90 2.75
N GLN A 1233 26.31 -13.50 2.29
CA GLN A 1233 26.90 -14.02 1.06
C GLN A 1233 27.60 -15.34 1.41
N PHE A 1234 27.17 -16.43 0.78
CA PHE A 1234 27.98 -17.65 0.64
C PHE A 1234 29.00 -17.47 -0.48
#